data_AF-A0A668A8X1-F1
#
_entry.id   AF-A0A668A8X1-F1
#
_cell.length_a   1.000
_cell.length_b   1.000
_cell.length_c   1.000
_cell.angle_alpha   90.00
_cell.angle_beta   90.00
_cell.angle_gamma   90.00
#
_symmetry.space_group_name_H-M   'P 1'
#
loop_
_entity.id
_entity.type
_entity.pdbx_description
1 polymer ?
#
loop_
_entity_poly.entity_id
_entity_poly.type
_entity_poly.pdbx_seq_one_letter_code
_entity_poly.pdbx_strand_id
1 'polypeptide(L)'
;LNTVKKDEMDPPQTLQDMVASAASVHLSRAAVTFDRGSASEPAVSLSYSAVVTLAHELSHILLLSLNRLCLFCFHRILQVPAAYAPLDPDAPGLLSARIMNQCGLKYCALQSELLEHFQATLSNYLTMEVCVVLPKYNLTLIRVKLLPGAVHNRATEQKGAERADDASVVAVKDSGEGNLAYILHTSGTTGLPKIVRVPHKCIVPNILHLRSLFQMRAGDVVFLASPLTFDPSVVEIFLALSSGAQLLIVPSVIKKMPSRLAQLLFRSHRTTVLQVTPTLLGRFGHDILKREVLSAGSSLRVLALGGEACPAPTLLQSWRHEHNKTHIYNIYGITEVSCWACCYKVPESLLQSSNQTVSSVPLGAPLMDTTVEVRDEHGHIITEGEGQVFIGGKDRVCLLDDEVSAVPGTMRGTGDWVRVEDTHLYYLGRRDRLIKRHGQRLNLDSLQQVIMSLPQVESCAVGLYDGFRLVAFVVASPSGDQKAASPSPSVQHGAVLQQLRLLLPGHSIPDTLVLVPALPLTAHGKLDMDALMKTYRTQRERLESDTLPRDMVKLRQALQSLWQETLGLAQDAAIEEESSFLFSGGDSLKALRLCDDIMTAAGVTSPGLLEVILDGTFSDILNHIARAILVLPVENLSPSPPGARKRQADPLSVAPVKRERTDPQSKTAAEKLQGDGVSFESRAVKVIRRAGEVVEMTIRNAETNKNSQNDKVEQLQRHSSEKPDRNNGLTGGSSEHDLNDMSSFVETRALGLSLSWSSDTGRCVDASPVLLVQAGMGQRSDSTKTTVFIGSHSHRMQALDLATGGLLWERVLGGRIEGSAAVSQCGTLVIVGCYDGCVYFLSVASGETRWVFETGDAVKSCPTVDPLRGLAIVGSHDGHVYALNPQTQQCVWKRHCGGGAVFSSPYLHSSLRQLYVASLGGHLLCLNPDSGEVLWTYSRETPFFSSPNGSSGRVVIGSVDGNICCLSNMGKLVWQFLTKGPVFSSPCVTPDQQRVLCGSHDGCLYCLNCADGSLVWTFQTSGKVYSSPCVFDGSAIGRQGLLVGLASTEGTVWILDVQDGQLLASLSLPGELFSSPVVWEQVLVVGCRNDYVYCVTLTVKKET
;
A
#
# COMPACT_ATOMS: atom_id res chain seq x y z
N LEU A 1 38.37 -26.46 -19.35
CA LEU A 1 39.56 -26.40 -20.23
C LEU A 1 40.51 -25.38 -19.62
N ASN A 2 41.47 -25.82 -18.81
CA ASN A 2 42.30 -24.92 -18.00
C ASN A 2 43.74 -24.94 -18.52
N THR A 3 44.16 -23.87 -19.20
CA THR A 3 45.53 -23.32 -19.17
C THR A 3 45.56 -22.02 -19.99
N VAL A 4 45.51 -20.88 -19.32
CA VAL A 4 46.11 -19.63 -19.81
C VAL A 4 47.12 -19.22 -18.74
N LYS A 5 48.30 -18.77 -19.14
CA LYS A 5 49.36 -18.42 -18.18
C LYS A 5 48.93 -17.23 -17.32
N LYS A 6 49.23 -17.30 -16.02
CA LYS A 6 49.39 -16.09 -15.21
C LYS A 6 50.72 -15.44 -15.62
N ASP A 7 50.65 -14.25 -16.18
CA ASP A 7 51.69 -13.25 -15.94
C ASP A 7 51.32 -12.50 -14.66
N GLU A 8 52.31 -12.15 -13.84
CA GLU A 8 52.10 -11.60 -12.50
C GLU A 8 51.82 -10.10 -12.51
N MET A 9 50.59 -9.74 -12.89
CA MET A 9 49.92 -8.54 -12.39
C MET A 9 48.93 -8.94 -11.30
N ASP A 10 48.82 -8.13 -10.25
CA ASP A 10 47.72 -8.24 -9.29
C ASP A 10 46.36 -8.10 -10.01
N PRO A 11 45.32 -8.84 -9.57
CA PRO A 11 43.99 -8.69 -10.14
C PRO A 11 43.49 -7.26 -9.93
N PRO A 12 42.91 -6.60 -10.95
CA PRO A 12 42.51 -5.20 -10.86
C PRO A 12 41.46 -5.03 -9.76
N GLN A 13 41.68 -4.07 -8.86
CA GLN A 13 40.84 -3.90 -7.67
C GLN A 13 39.64 -2.97 -7.92
N THR A 14 39.75 -2.10 -8.92
CA THR A 14 38.70 -1.14 -9.32
C THR A 14 38.36 -1.25 -10.80
N LEU A 15 37.24 -0.64 -11.20
CA LEU A 15 36.85 -0.53 -12.60
C LEU A 15 37.76 0.45 -13.36
N GLN A 16 38.33 1.42 -12.64
CA GLN A 16 39.27 2.40 -13.14
C GLN A 16 40.58 1.71 -13.56
N ASP A 17 41.13 0.82 -12.72
CA ASP A 17 42.32 0.01 -13.04
C ASP A 17 42.13 -0.82 -14.31
N MET A 18 40.96 -1.44 -14.46
CA MET A 18 40.62 -2.25 -15.63
C MET A 18 40.63 -1.44 -16.94
N VAL A 19 40.23 -0.17 -16.89
CA VAL A 19 40.21 0.73 -18.04
C VAL A 19 41.59 1.38 -18.26
N ALA A 20 42.31 1.77 -17.21
CA ALA A 20 43.67 2.28 -17.30
C ALA A 20 44.63 1.24 -17.89
N SER A 21 44.48 -0.03 -17.49
CA SER A 21 45.24 -1.17 -18.03
C SER A 21 44.89 -1.49 -19.49
N ALA A 22 43.67 -1.16 -19.96
CA ALA A 22 43.34 -1.26 -21.38
C ALA A 22 43.85 -0.04 -22.17
N ALA A 23 43.76 1.15 -21.57
CA ALA A 23 44.17 2.42 -22.17
C ALA A 23 45.68 2.47 -22.46
N SER A 24 46.52 1.95 -21.55
CA SER A 24 47.97 1.88 -21.74
C SER A 24 48.40 1.07 -22.98
N VAL A 25 47.63 0.03 -23.32
CA VAL A 25 47.86 -0.82 -24.51
C VAL A 25 47.19 -0.25 -25.78
N HIS A 26 46.14 0.56 -25.62
CA HIS A 26 45.24 0.96 -26.72
C HIS A 26 45.06 2.47 -26.90
N LEU A 27 45.98 3.29 -26.39
CA LEU A 27 46.01 4.76 -26.40
C LEU A 27 45.36 5.44 -27.62
N SER A 28 45.67 4.99 -28.84
CA SER A 28 45.20 5.59 -30.11
C SER A 28 43.89 5.03 -30.67
N ARG A 29 43.34 3.94 -30.11
CA ARG A 29 42.04 3.39 -30.53
C ARG A 29 40.91 4.29 -30.05
N ALA A 30 39.82 4.35 -30.81
CA ALA A 30 38.57 4.98 -30.36
C ALA A 30 38.01 4.21 -29.15
N ALA A 31 37.84 4.90 -28.02
CA ALA A 31 37.28 4.37 -26.78
C ALA A 31 35.78 4.65 -26.68
N VAL A 32 35.36 5.86 -27.04
CA VAL A 32 33.96 6.30 -27.00
C VAL A 32 33.64 7.06 -28.28
N THR A 33 32.51 6.72 -28.91
CA THR A 33 31.95 7.44 -30.06
C THR A 33 30.53 7.86 -29.75
N PHE A 34 30.24 9.15 -29.92
CA PHE A 34 28.89 9.70 -29.87
C PHE A 34 28.42 10.06 -31.27
N ASP A 35 27.34 9.42 -31.71
CA ASP A 35 26.71 9.68 -33.00
C ASP A 35 25.29 10.22 -32.81
N ARG A 36 25.04 11.45 -33.28
CA ARG A 36 23.73 12.12 -33.22
C ARG A 36 22.71 11.51 -34.17
N GLY A 37 23.12 10.64 -35.08
CA GLY A 37 22.30 9.98 -36.10
C GLY A 37 21.92 10.88 -37.28
N SER A 38 22.48 12.09 -37.38
CA SER A 38 22.24 13.00 -38.52
C SER A 38 23.23 12.75 -39.65
N ALA A 39 22.77 12.84 -40.90
CA ALA A 39 23.67 12.83 -42.07
C ALA A 39 24.47 14.13 -42.23
N SER A 40 24.11 15.20 -41.49
CA SER A 40 24.74 16.52 -41.57
C SER A 40 25.87 16.77 -40.57
N GLU A 41 26.00 15.93 -39.54
CA GLU A 41 26.98 16.10 -38.46
C GLU A 41 27.75 14.78 -38.24
N PRO A 42 29.10 14.76 -38.38
CA PRO A 42 29.87 13.54 -38.23
C PRO A 42 29.93 13.06 -36.77
N ALA A 43 29.99 11.75 -36.57
CA ALA A 43 30.13 11.13 -35.25
C ALA A 43 31.43 11.57 -34.55
N VAL A 44 31.31 12.01 -33.31
CA VAL A 44 32.44 12.51 -32.51
C VAL A 44 33.06 11.34 -31.74
N SER A 45 34.34 11.06 -31.98
CA SER A 45 35.06 9.97 -31.32
C SER A 45 36.21 10.47 -30.46
N LEU A 46 36.40 9.85 -29.29
CA LEU A 46 37.52 10.08 -28.38
C LEU A 46 38.40 8.84 -28.33
N SER A 47 39.72 9.02 -28.38
CA SER A 47 40.69 7.94 -28.17
C SER A 47 40.79 7.54 -26.69
N TYR A 48 41.36 6.37 -26.40
CA TYR A 48 41.68 5.97 -25.02
C TYR A 48 42.57 7.01 -24.32
N SER A 49 43.58 7.56 -25.01
CA SER A 49 44.40 8.65 -24.49
C SER A 49 43.59 9.91 -24.19
N ALA A 50 42.67 10.30 -25.07
CA ALA A 50 41.81 11.47 -24.86
C ALA A 50 40.85 11.28 -23.67
N VAL A 51 40.29 10.08 -23.48
CA VAL A 51 39.42 9.74 -22.35
C VAL A 51 40.19 9.77 -21.03
N VAL A 52 41.40 9.18 -20.96
CA VAL A 52 42.24 9.20 -19.75
C VAL A 52 42.69 10.63 -19.42
N THR A 53 43.15 11.42 -20.40
CA THR A 53 43.51 12.82 -20.17
C THR A 53 42.31 13.64 -19.66
N LEU A 54 41.13 13.50 -20.27
CA LEU A 54 39.91 14.17 -19.80
C LEU A 54 39.56 13.81 -18.35
N ALA A 55 39.67 12.53 -18.00
CA ALA A 55 39.28 12.06 -16.69
C ALA A 55 40.33 12.38 -15.62
N HIS A 56 41.62 12.52 -15.98
CA HIS A 56 42.63 13.13 -15.11
C HIS A 56 42.39 14.63 -14.91
N GLU A 57 42.11 15.40 -15.98
CA GLU A 57 41.74 16.83 -15.85
C GLU A 57 40.54 17.00 -14.91
N LEU A 58 39.47 16.23 -15.13
CA LEU A 58 38.27 16.26 -14.29
C LEU A 58 38.57 15.81 -12.85
N SER A 59 39.34 14.74 -12.65
CA SER A 59 39.71 14.26 -11.30
C SER A 59 40.53 15.29 -10.54
N HIS A 60 41.47 16.00 -11.18
CA HIS A 60 42.24 17.07 -10.55
C HIS A 60 41.34 18.25 -10.12
N ILE A 61 40.35 18.63 -10.94
CA ILE A 61 39.38 19.67 -10.59
C ILE A 61 38.51 19.24 -9.39
N LEU A 62 38.15 17.97 -9.30
CA LEU A 62 37.31 17.44 -8.23
C LEU A 62 38.08 17.18 -6.92
N LEU A 63 39.29 16.60 -6.98
CA LEU A 63 40.13 16.27 -5.81
C LEU A 63 40.49 17.48 -4.96
N LEU A 64 40.47 18.69 -5.52
CA LEU A 64 40.62 19.95 -4.78
C LEU A 64 39.43 20.27 -3.82
N SER A 65 38.43 19.39 -3.67
CA SER A 65 37.18 19.74 -2.98
C SER A 65 36.36 18.63 -2.30
N LEU A 66 36.71 17.34 -2.43
CA LEU A 66 35.67 16.28 -2.44
C LEU A 66 36.05 14.83 -2.05
N ASN A 67 35.14 14.17 -1.30
CA ASN A 67 35.14 12.71 -1.04
C ASN A 67 33.90 11.93 -1.58
N ARG A 68 32.77 12.59 -1.97
CA ARG A 68 31.55 11.93 -2.49
C ARG A 68 30.77 12.80 -3.48
N LEU A 69 30.42 12.27 -4.66
CA LEU A 69 30.01 13.05 -5.84
C LEU A 69 28.73 12.54 -6.52
N CYS A 70 27.83 13.47 -6.89
CA CYS A 70 26.84 13.25 -7.94
C CYS A 70 27.41 13.74 -9.28
N LEU A 71 27.14 13.06 -10.39
CA LEU A 71 27.41 13.59 -11.72
C LEU A 71 26.24 13.34 -12.67
N PHE A 72 25.60 14.44 -13.04
CA PHE A 72 24.60 14.53 -14.09
C PHE A 72 25.29 14.78 -15.45
N CYS A 73 26.03 13.81 -16.02
CA CYS A 73 26.58 14.03 -17.36
C CYS A 73 26.67 12.77 -18.23
N PHE A 74 25.97 12.82 -19.36
CA PHE A 74 25.75 11.72 -20.30
C PHE A 74 27.01 11.13 -20.98
N HIS A 75 28.22 11.70 -20.80
CA HIS A 75 29.33 11.46 -21.74
C HIS A 75 30.77 11.29 -21.21
N ARG A 76 31.18 11.76 -20.01
CA ARG A 76 32.63 12.06 -19.75
C ARG A 76 33.19 11.80 -18.31
N ILE A 77 32.78 10.73 -17.61
CA ILE A 77 33.05 10.55 -16.15
C ILE A 77 34.05 9.41 -15.81
N LEU A 78 34.52 8.68 -16.83
CA LEU A 78 34.92 7.26 -16.76
C LEU A 78 36.12 6.84 -15.88
N GLN A 79 36.88 7.76 -15.26
CA GLN A 79 38.03 7.42 -14.39
C GLN A 79 38.08 8.21 -13.07
N VAL A 80 37.02 8.91 -12.66
CA VAL A 80 37.02 9.62 -11.37
C VAL A 80 37.10 8.61 -10.21
N PRO A 81 37.96 8.80 -9.20
CA PRO A 81 38.07 7.92 -8.03
C PRO A 81 36.97 8.24 -7.00
N ALA A 82 35.71 8.23 -7.43
CA ALA A 82 34.54 8.45 -6.59
C ALA A 82 33.34 7.68 -7.15
N ALA A 83 32.52 7.09 -6.26
CA ALA A 83 31.24 6.51 -6.66
C ALA A 83 30.32 7.59 -7.22
N TYR A 84 29.81 7.37 -8.43
CA TYR A 84 28.83 8.25 -9.05
C TYR A 84 27.40 7.80 -8.74
N ALA A 85 26.51 8.77 -8.56
CA ALA A 85 25.06 8.58 -8.56
C ALA A 85 24.48 9.28 -9.81
N PRO A 86 23.88 8.54 -10.77
CA PRO A 86 23.23 9.12 -11.93
C PRO A 86 21.79 9.54 -11.57
N LEU A 87 21.39 10.71 -12.05
CA LEU A 87 20.03 11.24 -11.94
C LEU A 87 19.43 11.39 -13.35
N ASP A 88 18.11 11.24 -13.43
CA ASP A 88 17.33 11.47 -14.65
C ASP A 88 16.94 12.97 -14.71
N PRO A 89 17.12 13.69 -15.84
CA PRO A 89 16.68 15.09 -15.92
C PRO A 89 15.17 15.25 -15.80
N ASP A 90 14.42 14.27 -16.31
CA ASP A 90 12.97 14.35 -16.48
C ASP A 90 12.23 13.87 -15.20
N ALA A 91 12.97 13.51 -14.14
CA ALA A 91 12.41 13.04 -12.87
C ALA A 91 11.87 14.19 -11.99
N PRO A 92 10.73 14.01 -11.29
CA PRO A 92 10.16 15.01 -10.41
C PRO A 92 11.14 15.53 -9.34
N GLY A 93 11.18 16.84 -9.12
CA GLY A 93 12.15 17.48 -8.22
C GLY A 93 12.21 16.88 -6.80
N LEU A 94 11.06 16.55 -6.21
CA LEU A 94 11.01 15.90 -4.89
C LEU A 94 11.65 14.50 -4.87
N LEU A 95 11.56 13.74 -5.96
CA LEU A 95 12.20 12.43 -6.10
C LEU A 95 13.73 12.60 -6.19
N SER A 96 14.18 13.48 -7.09
CA SER A 96 15.60 13.79 -7.26
C SER A 96 16.23 14.34 -5.97
N ALA A 97 15.56 15.27 -5.26
CA ALA A 97 16.03 15.79 -3.97
C ALA A 97 16.16 14.71 -2.89
N ARG A 98 15.22 13.75 -2.81
CA ARG A 98 15.29 12.62 -1.87
C ARG A 98 16.47 11.70 -2.18
N ILE A 99 16.65 11.31 -3.44
CA ILE A 99 17.79 10.49 -3.88
C ILE A 99 19.12 11.21 -3.57
N MET A 100 19.20 12.52 -3.84
CA MET A 100 20.38 13.32 -3.54
C MET A 100 20.71 13.35 -2.04
N ASN A 101 19.69 13.42 -1.17
CA ASN A 101 19.87 13.34 0.28
C ASN A 101 20.31 11.95 0.76
N GLN A 102 19.60 10.89 0.38
CA GLN A 102 19.89 9.51 0.83
C GLN A 102 21.26 9.01 0.34
N CYS A 103 21.70 9.43 -0.85
CA CYS A 103 23.04 9.15 -1.36
C CYS A 103 24.13 10.03 -0.73
N GLY A 104 23.78 11.03 0.10
CA GLY A 104 24.73 11.92 0.78
C GLY A 104 25.48 12.85 -0.17
N LEU A 105 24.83 13.29 -1.25
CA LEU A 105 25.46 13.98 -2.37
C LEU A 105 25.70 15.46 -2.03
N LYS A 106 26.97 15.88 -2.02
CA LYS A 106 27.40 17.25 -1.66
C LYS A 106 27.60 18.18 -2.87
N TYR A 107 27.78 17.59 -4.06
CA TYR A 107 28.01 18.30 -5.32
C TYR A 107 27.39 17.52 -6.47
N CYS A 108 26.95 18.23 -7.52
CA CYS A 108 26.45 17.67 -8.77
C CYS A 108 27.17 18.32 -9.96
N ALA A 109 27.71 17.54 -10.90
CA ALA A 109 28.23 18.07 -12.15
C ALA A 109 27.22 17.85 -13.29
N LEU A 110 26.61 18.92 -13.80
CA LEU A 110 25.55 18.90 -14.82
C LEU A 110 25.99 19.48 -16.17
N GLN A 111 25.30 19.17 -17.27
CA GLN A 111 25.47 19.92 -18.52
C GLN A 111 25.05 21.39 -18.33
N SER A 112 25.85 22.35 -18.81
CA SER A 112 25.62 23.77 -18.52
C SER A 112 24.27 24.28 -19.06
N GLU A 113 23.81 23.74 -20.19
CA GLU A 113 22.48 23.99 -20.78
C GLU A 113 21.31 23.69 -19.83
N LEU A 114 21.47 22.74 -18.91
CA LEU A 114 20.39 22.25 -18.04
C LEU A 114 20.39 22.91 -16.65
N LEU A 115 21.26 23.89 -16.40
CA LEU A 115 21.37 24.57 -15.11
C LEU A 115 20.09 25.29 -14.70
N GLU A 116 19.48 26.07 -15.60
CA GLU A 116 18.26 26.82 -15.30
C GLU A 116 17.08 25.88 -15.00
N HIS A 117 16.93 24.81 -15.77
CA HIS A 117 15.91 23.79 -15.53
C HIS A 117 16.12 23.05 -14.21
N PHE A 118 17.37 22.64 -13.92
CA PHE A 118 17.71 21.94 -12.68
C PHE A 118 17.49 22.83 -11.45
N GLN A 119 17.81 24.13 -11.55
CA GLN A 119 17.52 25.13 -10.51
C GLN A 119 16.01 25.35 -10.33
N ALA A 120 15.25 25.54 -11.42
CA ALA A 120 13.80 25.74 -11.37
C ALA A 120 13.08 24.56 -10.69
N THR A 121 13.44 23.32 -11.06
CA THR A 121 12.84 22.08 -10.56
C THR A 121 13.20 21.76 -9.10
N LEU A 122 14.30 22.29 -8.55
CA LEU A 122 14.84 21.89 -7.24
C LEU A 122 15.01 23.02 -6.21
N SER A 123 14.79 24.28 -6.59
CA SER A 123 14.89 25.47 -5.73
C SER A 123 14.15 25.35 -4.39
N ASN A 124 12.97 24.73 -4.41
CA ASN A 124 12.13 24.50 -3.22
C ASN A 124 12.73 23.47 -2.23
N TYR A 125 13.76 22.71 -2.61
CA TYR A 125 14.32 21.62 -1.81
C TYR A 125 15.82 21.78 -1.51
N LEU A 126 16.56 22.43 -2.41
CA LEU A 126 18.03 22.48 -2.43
C LEU A 126 18.51 23.90 -2.72
N THR A 127 19.47 24.38 -1.93
CA THR A 127 20.33 25.49 -2.34
C THR A 127 21.44 24.97 -3.27
N MET A 128 21.75 25.75 -4.30
CA MET A 128 22.75 25.42 -5.32
C MET A 128 23.77 26.53 -5.46
N GLU A 129 25.05 26.17 -5.47
CA GLU A 129 26.19 27.08 -5.52
C GLU A 129 27.10 26.66 -6.68
N VAL A 130 27.21 27.46 -7.74
CA VAL A 130 28.10 27.14 -8.88
C VAL A 130 29.55 27.23 -8.43
N CYS A 131 30.24 26.10 -8.35
CA CYS A 131 31.64 26.03 -7.92
C CYS A 131 32.59 26.21 -9.11
N VAL A 132 32.33 25.54 -10.24
CA VAL A 132 33.18 25.59 -11.44
C VAL A 132 32.33 25.45 -12.69
N VAL A 133 32.48 26.36 -13.65
CA VAL A 133 32.02 26.16 -15.04
C VAL A 133 33.21 25.67 -15.86
N LEU A 134 33.01 24.64 -16.69
CA LEU A 134 34.01 24.07 -17.58
C LEU A 134 33.52 24.18 -19.05
N PRO A 135 33.67 25.35 -19.70
CA PRO A 135 33.16 25.58 -21.06
C PRO A 135 33.72 24.58 -22.09
N LYS A 136 34.98 24.17 -21.94
CA LYS A 136 35.67 23.11 -22.71
C LYS A 136 34.89 21.78 -22.77
N TYR A 137 34.01 21.53 -21.79
CA TYR A 137 33.24 20.30 -21.64
C TYR A 137 31.73 20.51 -21.57
N ASN A 138 31.25 21.75 -21.69
CA ASN A 138 29.83 22.12 -21.51
C ASN A 138 29.26 21.56 -20.18
N LEU A 139 30.05 21.67 -19.10
CA LEU A 139 29.77 21.10 -17.79
C LEU A 139 29.83 22.19 -16.71
N THR A 140 28.86 22.21 -15.82
CA THR A 140 28.82 23.06 -14.61
C THR A 140 28.82 22.18 -13.37
N LEU A 141 29.83 22.32 -12.51
CA LEU A 141 29.88 21.73 -11.19
C LEU A 141 29.21 22.67 -10.19
N ILE A 142 28.11 22.22 -9.58
CA ILE A 142 27.47 22.87 -8.44
C ILE A 142 27.75 22.12 -7.14
N ARG A 143 27.91 22.84 -6.04
CA ARG A 143 27.69 22.32 -4.68
C ARG A 143 26.19 22.38 -4.39
N VAL A 144 25.68 21.37 -3.70
CA VAL A 144 24.27 21.30 -3.26
C VAL A 144 24.21 21.17 -1.74
N LYS A 145 23.29 21.91 -1.12
CA LYS A 145 22.97 21.79 0.32
C LYS A 145 21.45 21.79 0.48
N LEU A 146 20.90 20.81 1.21
CA LEU A 146 19.48 20.81 1.55
C LEU A 146 19.08 22.07 2.31
N LEU A 147 17.87 22.55 2.03
CA LEU A 147 17.21 23.52 2.90
C LEU A 147 16.75 22.82 4.20
N PRO A 148 16.98 23.40 5.39
CA PRO A 148 16.38 22.91 6.63
C PRO A 148 14.85 22.85 6.48
N GLY A 149 14.25 21.69 6.78
CA GLY A 149 12.83 21.42 6.60
C GLY A 149 12.42 20.82 5.23
N ALA A 150 13.23 20.95 4.17
CA ALA A 150 12.87 20.38 2.86
C ALA A 150 12.88 18.84 2.81
N VAL A 151 13.72 18.21 3.65
CA VAL A 151 13.67 16.77 3.93
C VAL A 151 13.85 16.56 5.43
N HIS A 152 12.75 16.59 6.17
CA HIS A 152 12.66 16.02 7.52
C HIS A 152 11.52 15.01 7.55
N ASN A 153 11.89 13.75 7.29
CA ASN A 153 11.06 12.59 7.56
C ASN A 153 11.97 11.35 7.63
N ARG A 154 11.80 10.53 8.68
CA ARG A 154 12.79 9.60 9.29
C ARG A 154 13.96 10.34 10.00
N ALA A 155 14.38 10.02 11.23
CA ALA A 155 14.36 8.82 12.09
C ALA A 155 15.66 7.99 12.08
N THR A 156 16.68 8.48 12.79
CA THR A 156 17.76 7.71 13.44
C THR A 156 18.39 8.56 14.55
N GLU A 157 18.10 8.26 15.82
CA GLU A 157 19.09 8.26 16.91
C GLU A 157 18.53 7.49 18.12
N GLN A 158 19.37 7.19 19.11
CA GLN A 158 19.29 5.93 19.86
C GLN A 158 18.94 6.07 21.36
N LYS A 159 18.88 4.91 22.03
CA LYS A 159 18.94 4.76 23.49
C LYS A 159 20.08 5.62 24.07
N GLY A 160 19.86 6.20 25.25
CA GLY A 160 20.81 7.09 25.93
C GLY A 160 22.07 6.41 26.51
N ALA A 161 22.79 7.05 27.44
CA ALA A 161 22.34 8.19 28.26
C ALA A 161 23.50 9.02 28.85
N GLU A 162 23.11 9.99 29.70
CA GLU A 162 23.93 10.79 30.62
C GLU A 162 24.80 11.92 30.03
N ARG A 163 25.24 12.82 30.91
CA ARG A 163 25.86 14.12 30.59
C ARG A 163 27.38 14.06 30.76
N ALA A 164 28.09 14.76 29.88
CA ALA A 164 29.39 15.36 30.17
C ALA A 164 29.53 16.68 29.38
N ASP A 165 30.17 17.68 29.96
CA ASP A 165 30.30 19.02 29.38
C ASP A 165 31.56 19.18 28.50
N ASP A 166 31.41 20.03 27.47
CA ASP A 166 32.42 20.88 26.81
C ASP A 166 33.66 20.26 26.09
N ALA A 167 34.14 21.03 25.11
CA ALA A 167 35.50 21.05 24.56
C ALA A 167 36.21 19.72 24.18
N SER A 168 35.88 19.16 23.01
CA SER A 168 36.90 18.93 21.95
C SER A 168 36.33 18.43 20.62
N VAL A 169 36.78 19.03 19.51
CA VAL A 169 36.54 18.49 18.16
C VAL A 169 37.57 17.39 17.89
N VAL A 170 37.34 16.20 18.44
CA VAL A 170 38.17 15.03 18.15
C VAL A 170 37.86 14.56 16.72
N ALA A 171 38.87 14.61 15.85
CA ALA A 171 38.74 14.10 14.49
C ALA A 171 38.42 12.60 14.50
N VAL A 172 37.22 12.22 14.03
CA VAL A 172 36.88 10.83 13.74
C VAL A 172 37.87 10.31 12.71
N LYS A 173 38.68 9.33 13.10
CA LYS A 173 39.70 8.78 12.21
C LYS A 173 39.04 8.08 11.03
N ASP A 174 39.49 8.44 9.84
CA ASP A 174 39.28 7.68 8.61
C ASP A 174 39.77 6.24 8.81
N SER A 175 38.83 5.28 8.79
CA SER A 175 39.12 3.87 9.03
C SER A 175 38.10 2.95 8.34
N GLY A 176 38.13 2.93 7.00
CA GLY A 176 37.65 1.78 6.23
C GLY A 176 36.27 1.88 5.56
N GLU A 177 35.85 3.05 5.11
CA GLU A 177 34.70 3.12 4.18
C GLU A 177 35.04 2.38 2.87
N GLY A 178 34.25 1.36 2.54
CA GLY A 178 34.56 0.44 1.43
C GLY A 178 34.51 1.12 0.06
N ASN A 179 35.49 0.83 -0.79
CA ASN A 179 35.66 1.42 -2.12
C ASN A 179 34.43 1.19 -3.04
N LEU A 180 33.55 2.19 -3.14
CA LEU A 180 32.29 2.16 -3.90
C LEU A 180 32.52 2.56 -5.37
N ALA A 181 31.89 1.81 -6.27
CA ALA A 181 31.95 2.03 -7.72
C ALA A 181 30.84 2.96 -8.22
N TYR A 182 29.60 2.72 -7.78
CA TYR A 182 28.42 3.51 -8.17
C TYR A 182 27.31 3.37 -7.13
N ILE A 183 26.34 4.28 -7.20
CA ILE A 183 25.12 4.25 -6.39
C ILE A 183 23.92 4.38 -7.33
N LEU A 184 22.93 3.53 -7.14
CA LEU A 184 21.69 3.50 -7.92
C LEU A 184 20.48 3.56 -6.98
N HIS A 185 19.31 3.86 -7.55
CA HIS A 185 18.04 3.71 -6.87
C HIS A 185 17.16 2.71 -7.63
N THR A 186 16.37 1.93 -6.92
CA THR A 186 15.38 1.02 -7.50
C THR A 186 13.99 1.33 -6.94
N SER A 187 12.94 1.04 -7.71
CA SER A 187 11.55 1.10 -7.24
C SER A 187 11.32 0.01 -6.19
N GLY A 188 11.32 0.38 -4.91
CA GLY A 188 11.09 -0.54 -3.82
C GLY A 188 9.66 -1.06 -3.80
N THR A 189 9.47 -2.31 -3.36
CA THR A 189 8.14 -2.94 -3.19
C THR A 189 7.23 -2.20 -2.19
N THR A 190 7.78 -1.27 -1.42
CA THR A 190 7.09 -0.40 -0.46
C THR A 190 6.70 0.97 -1.05
N GLY A 191 6.85 1.18 -2.36
CA GLY A 191 6.51 2.45 -3.04
C GLY A 191 7.52 3.58 -2.83
N LEU A 192 8.55 3.40 -2.00
CA LEU A 192 9.66 4.32 -1.86
C LEU A 192 10.88 3.86 -2.69
N PRO A 193 11.68 4.78 -3.26
CA PRO A 193 12.95 4.43 -3.87
C PRO A 193 13.91 3.86 -2.81
N LYS A 194 14.48 2.71 -3.14
CA LYS A 194 15.50 2.00 -2.37
C LYS A 194 16.88 2.37 -2.92
N ILE A 195 17.84 2.70 -2.07
CA ILE A 195 19.20 3.03 -2.50
C ILE A 195 20.09 1.79 -2.47
N VAL A 196 20.86 1.59 -3.55
CA VAL A 196 21.81 0.48 -3.68
C VAL A 196 23.20 1.04 -3.95
N ARG A 197 24.11 0.95 -2.97
CA ARG A 197 25.52 1.33 -3.09
C ARG A 197 26.34 0.09 -3.45
N VAL A 198 27.09 0.16 -4.53
CA VAL A 198 27.77 -1.00 -5.12
C VAL A 198 29.29 -0.90 -4.93
N PRO A 199 29.92 -1.76 -4.11
CA PRO A 199 31.37 -1.85 -3.98
C PRO A 199 32.06 -2.29 -5.27
N HIS A 200 33.28 -1.81 -5.53
CA HIS A 200 34.11 -2.28 -6.65
C HIS A 200 34.29 -3.80 -6.65
N LYS A 201 34.54 -4.39 -5.46
CA LYS A 201 34.64 -5.86 -5.26
C LYS A 201 33.40 -6.65 -5.68
N CYS A 202 32.23 -6.02 -5.78
CA CYS A 202 30.97 -6.66 -6.17
C CYS A 202 30.76 -6.65 -7.69
N ILE A 203 31.17 -5.57 -8.38
CA ILE A 203 31.01 -5.40 -9.85
C ILE A 203 32.21 -5.93 -10.66
N VAL A 204 33.44 -5.83 -10.16
CA VAL A 204 34.65 -6.22 -10.92
C VAL A 204 34.64 -7.70 -11.36
N PRO A 205 34.29 -8.69 -10.52
CA PRO A 205 34.17 -10.10 -10.95
C PRO A 205 33.13 -10.29 -12.07
N ASN A 206 32.06 -9.48 -12.08
CA ASN A 206 31.03 -9.50 -13.11
C ASN A 206 31.60 -9.13 -14.48
N ILE A 207 32.27 -7.98 -14.56
CA ILE A 207 32.88 -7.49 -15.80
C ILE A 207 33.97 -8.46 -16.28
N LEU A 208 34.83 -8.96 -15.38
CA LEU A 208 35.88 -9.92 -15.72
C LEU A 208 35.32 -11.22 -16.31
N HIS A 209 34.26 -11.77 -15.71
CA HIS A 209 33.67 -13.02 -16.19
C HIS A 209 32.91 -12.83 -17.51
N LEU A 210 32.11 -11.77 -17.65
CA LEU A 210 31.42 -11.46 -18.90
C LEU A 210 32.40 -11.14 -20.03
N ARG A 211 33.52 -10.45 -19.75
CA ARG A 211 34.62 -10.23 -20.71
C ARG A 211 35.19 -11.54 -21.25
N SER A 212 35.28 -12.56 -20.40
CA SER A 212 35.73 -13.92 -20.76
C SER A 212 34.66 -14.69 -21.56
N LEU A 213 33.43 -14.80 -21.03
CA LEU A 213 32.31 -15.52 -21.65
C LEU A 213 31.96 -14.96 -23.04
N PHE A 214 31.92 -13.64 -23.17
CA PHE A 214 31.68 -12.94 -24.43
C PHE A 214 32.93 -12.83 -25.31
N GLN A 215 34.09 -13.34 -24.88
CA GLN A 215 35.36 -13.33 -25.61
C GLN A 215 35.71 -11.95 -26.22
N MET A 216 35.64 -10.91 -25.40
CA MET A 216 35.80 -9.52 -25.82
C MET A 216 37.17 -9.24 -26.43
N ARG A 217 37.21 -8.30 -27.38
CA ARG A 217 38.39 -7.96 -28.17
C ARG A 217 38.45 -6.45 -28.37
N ALA A 218 39.65 -5.89 -28.50
CA ALA A 218 39.81 -4.46 -28.79
C ALA A 218 39.16 -4.02 -30.12
N GLY A 219 38.86 -4.97 -31.03
CA GLY A 219 38.11 -4.74 -32.27
C GLY A 219 36.58 -4.81 -32.15
N ASP A 220 36.02 -5.05 -30.96
CA ASP A 220 34.57 -5.03 -30.75
C ASP A 220 34.02 -3.60 -30.67
N VAL A 221 32.74 -3.45 -31.01
CA VAL A 221 31.93 -2.24 -30.84
C VAL A 221 30.73 -2.60 -29.98
N VAL A 222 30.68 -2.05 -28.76
CA VAL A 222 29.62 -2.28 -27.78
C VAL A 222 28.64 -1.11 -27.84
N PHE A 223 27.35 -1.38 -27.99
CA PHE A 223 26.33 -0.34 -27.94
C PHE A 223 25.90 -0.05 -26.49
N LEU A 224 25.93 1.22 -26.08
CA LEU A 224 25.32 1.70 -24.84
C LEU A 224 23.79 1.79 -25.02
N ALA A 225 23.12 0.64 -24.99
CA ALA A 225 21.67 0.53 -25.09
C ALA A 225 20.98 1.09 -23.84
N SER A 226 21.50 0.75 -22.66
CA SER A 226 20.85 0.99 -21.37
C SER A 226 20.95 2.45 -20.90
N PRO A 227 19.93 2.98 -20.19
CA PRO A 227 20.02 4.27 -19.51
C PRO A 227 21.03 4.23 -18.36
N LEU A 228 21.70 5.35 -18.09
CA LEU A 228 22.70 5.45 -17.02
C LEU A 228 22.12 5.24 -15.61
N THR A 229 20.80 5.43 -15.44
CA THR A 229 20.07 5.14 -14.20
C THR A 229 19.83 3.64 -13.95
N PHE A 230 20.36 2.74 -14.78
CA PHE A 230 20.16 1.30 -14.66
C PHE A 230 21.47 0.48 -14.80
N ASP A 231 21.61 -0.51 -13.91
CA ASP A 231 22.60 -1.61 -13.87
C ASP A 231 23.42 -1.92 -15.11
N PRO A 232 22.70 -2.40 -16.15
CA PRO A 232 23.32 -2.93 -17.35
C PRO A 232 24.16 -1.89 -18.10
N SER A 233 23.91 -0.59 -17.92
CA SER A 233 24.76 0.47 -18.50
C SER A 233 26.19 0.44 -17.96
N VAL A 234 26.38 0.10 -16.67
CA VAL A 234 27.70 -0.09 -16.06
C VAL A 234 28.43 -1.26 -16.73
N VAL A 235 27.69 -2.34 -17.00
CA VAL A 235 28.22 -3.50 -17.71
C VAL A 235 28.60 -3.14 -19.15
N GLU A 236 27.74 -2.46 -19.92
CA GLU A 236 28.03 -1.99 -21.28
C GLU A 236 29.29 -1.10 -21.34
N ILE A 237 29.38 -0.11 -20.44
CA ILE A 237 30.51 0.81 -20.32
C ILE A 237 31.82 0.06 -20.04
N PHE A 238 31.87 -0.72 -18.95
CA PHE A 238 33.13 -1.31 -18.50
C PHE A 238 33.50 -2.59 -19.25
N LEU A 239 32.55 -3.32 -19.83
CA LEU A 239 32.83 -4.41 -20.78
C LEU A 239 33.54 -3.88 -22.03
N ALA A 240 33.14 -2.71 -22.55
CA ALA A 240 33.83 -2.08 -23.67
C ALA A 240 35.23 -1.59 -23.26
N LEU A 241 35.28 -0.73 -22.25
CA LEU A 241 36.47 0.05 -21.91
C LEU A 241 37.58 -0.77 -21.25
N SER A 242 37.25 -1.86 -20.55
CA SER A 242 38.26 -2.81 -20.04
C SER A 242 38.76 -3.81 -21.08
N SER A 243 38.29 -3.72 -22.33
CA SER A 243 38.62 -4.65 -23.42
C SER A 243 39.39 -3.99 -24.57
N GLY A 244 39.68 -2.69 -24.49
CA GLY A 244 40.24 -1.92 -25.62
C GLY A 244 39.23 -1.68 -26.75
N ALA A 245 37.96 -2.03 -26.52
CA ALA A 245 36.86 -1.95 -27.48
C ALA A 245 36.27 -0.54 -27.54
N GLN A 246 35.37 -0.31 -28.49
CA GLN A 246 34.72 0.98 -28.69
C GLN A 246 33.31 0.99 -28.07
N LEU A 247 33.01 1.97 -27.22
CA LEU A 247 31.66 2.23 -26.71
C LEU A 247 30.92 3.18 -27.66
N LEU A 248 29.81 2.73 -28.24
CA LEU A 248 28.95 3.54 -29.11
C LEU A 248 27.76 4.10 -28.32
N ILE A 249 27.61 5.43 -28.33
CA ILE A 249 26.54 6.17 -27.67
C ILE A 249 25.71 6.90 -28.74
N VAL A 250 24.38 6.79 -28.66
CA VAL A 250 23.44 7.51 -29.54
C VAL A 250 22.34 8.18 -28.70
N PRO A 251 21.79 9.34 -29.13
CA PRO A 251 20.70 10.01 -28.43
C PRO A 251 19.46 9.14 -28.20
N SER A 252 18.78 9.34 -27.08
CA SER A 252 17.55 8.62 -26.71
C SER A 252 16.42 8.76 -27.73
N VAL A 253 16.40 9.81 -28.55
CA VAL A 253 15.48 9.94 -29.69
C VAL A 253 15.79 8.93 -30.80
N ILE A 254 17.07 8.68 -31.12
CA ILE A 254 17.48 7.66 -32.09
C ILE A 254 17.21 6.25 -31.56
N LYS A 255 17.39 6.02 -30.24
CA LYS A 255 16.99 4.77 -29.57
C LYS A 255 15.50 4.45 -29.73
N LYS A 256 14.65 5.45 -29.99
CA LYS A 256 13.20 5.32 -30.23
C LYS A 256 12.84 5.15 -31.72
N MET A 257 13.80 5.06 -32.64
CA MET A 257 13.58 4.95 -34.10
C MET A 257 14.18 3.63 -34.67
N PRO A 258 13.45 2.50 -34.67
CA PRO A 258 14.05 1.17 -34.85
C PRO A 258 14.82 0.98 -36.18
N SER A 259 14.25 1.38 -37.32
CA SER A 259 14.92 1.22 -38.63
C SER A 259 16.19 2.08 -38.75
N ARG A 260 16.15 3.31 -38.22
CA ARG A 260 17.30 4.23 -38.19
C ARG A 260 18.38 3.73 -37.24
N LEU A 261 17.98 3.18 -36.09
CA LEU A 261 18.87 2.55 -35.13
C LEU A 261 19.54 1.29 -35.72
N ALA A 262 18.80 0.41 -36.38
CA ALA A 262 19.36 -0.79 -37.01
C ALA A 262 20.39 -0.44 -38.10
N GLN A 263 20.07 0.55 -38.94
CA GLN A 263 21.02 1.07 -39.93
C GLN A 263 22.28 1.62 -39.26
N LEU A 264 22.12 2.46 -38.23
CA LEU A 264 23.24 3.10 -37.53
C LEU A 264 24.14 2.08 -36.83
N LEU A 265 23.56 1.12 -36.10
CA LEU A 265 24.29 0.08 -35.39
C LEU A 265 24.98 -0.90 -36.36
N PHE A 266 24.25 -1.52 -37.29
CA PHE A 266 24.76 -2.68 -38.02
C PHE A 266 25.36 -2.37 -39.39
N ARG A 267 24.96 -1.24 -40.03
CA ARG A 267 25.55 -0.78 -41.30
C ARG A 267 26.65 0.25 -41.08
N SER A 268 26.40 1.31 -40.31
CA SER A 268 27.38 2.40 -40.11
C SER A 268 28.50 2.03 -39.14
N HIS A 269 28.17 1.66 -37.90
CA HIS A 269 29.17 1.39 -36.85
C HIS A 269 29.58 -0.08 -36.71
N ARG A 270 28.86 -1.00 -37.36
CA ARG A 270 29.10 -2.45 -37.33
C ARG A 270 29.18 -3.02 -35.90
N THR A 271 28.22 -2.65 -35.04
CA THR A 271 28.09 -3.09 -33.65
C THR A 271 28.23 -4.61 -33.51
N THR A 272 29.20 -5.05 -32.70
CA THR A 272 29.51 -6.48 -32.51
C THR A 272 28.96 -7.05 -31.21
N VAL A 273 28.65 -6.21 -30.22
CA VAL A 273 28.09 -6.62 -28.93
C VAL A 273 26.88 -5.77 -28.58
N LEU A 274 25.75 -6.44 -28.33
CA LEU A 274 24.49 -5.82 -27.90
C LEU A 274 24.00 -6.51 -26.62
N GLN A 275 23.90 -5.73 -25.55
CA GLN A 275 23.14 -6.09 -24.35
C GLN A 275 21.82 -5.31 -24.40
N VAL A 276 20.68 -5.97 -24.19
CA VAL A 276 19.36 -5.36 -24.42
C VAL A 276 18.25 -6.11 -23.67
N THR A 277 17.17 -5.43 -23.31
CA THR A 277 15.95 -6.11 -22.83
C THR A 277 15.20 -6.76 -24.00
N PRO A 278 14.57 -7.94 -23.80
CA PRO A 278 13.69 -8.57 -24.77
C PRO A 278 12.66 -7.61 -25.42
N THR A 279 12.02 -6.74 -24.63
CA THR A 279 11.03 -5.76 -25.13
C THR A 279 11.67 -4.68 -26.01
N LEU A 280 12.87 -4.18 -25.66
CA LEU A 280 13.58 -3.19 -26.47
C LEU A 280 14.14 -3.79 -27.76
N LEU A 281 14.51 -5.08 -27.77
CA LEU A 281 14.85 -5.81 -29.00
C LEU A 281 13.62 -6.07 -29.87
N GLY A 282 12.49 -6.48 -29.27
CA GLY A 282 11.23 -6.73 -29.98
C GLY A 282 10.75 -5.54 -30.81
N ARG A 283 11.04 -4.30 -30.38
CA ARG A 283 10.75 -3.05 -31.10
C ARG A 283 11.41 -2.90 -32.48
N PHE A 284 12.40 -3.70 -32.84
CA PHE A 284 12.87 -3.75 -34.24
C PHE A 284 11.85 -4.42 -35.17
N GLY A 285 10.97 -5.26 -34.63
CA GLY A 285 10.04 -6.08 -35.39
C GLY A 285 10.71 -7.23 -36.14
N HIS A 286 9.92 -8.26 -36.45
CA HIS A 286 10.43 -9.54 -36.95
C HIS A 286 11.28 -9.37 -38.23
N ASP A 287 10.87 -8.48 -39.13
CA ASP A 287 11.54 -8.21 -40.39
C ASP A 287 12.91 -7.53 -40.23
N ILE A 288 13.04 -6.51 -39.38
CA ILE A 288 14.33 -5.82 -39.19
C ILE A 288 15.28 -6.71 -38.37
N LEU A 289 14.75 -7.47 -37.41
CA LEU A 289 15.52 -8.49 -36.70
C LEU A 289 16.13 -9.49 -37.69
N LYS A 290 15.33 -10.08 -38.57
CA LYS A 290 15.79 -11.12 -39.51
C LYS A 290 16.65 -10.59 -40.66
N ARG A 291 16.39 -9.37 -41.14
CA ARG A 291 17.06 -8.77 -42.33
C ARG A 291 18.27 -7.90 -42.01
N GLU A 292 18.35 -7.32 -40.81
CA GLU A 292 19.46 -6.47 -40.37
C GLU A 292 20.19 -7.10 -39.17
N VAL A 293 19.55 -7.10 -37.99
CA VAL A 293 20.17 -7.35 -36.67
C VAL A 293 20.78 -8.75 -36.57
N LEU A 294 20.00 -9.77 -36.95
CA LEU A 294 20.33 -11.19 -36.92
C LEU A 294 20.36 -11.78 -38.34
N SER A 295 20.77 -10.96 -39.30
CA SER A 295 20.99 -11.36 -40.69
C SER A 295 22.23 -12.25 -40.86
N ALA A 296 22.34 -12.95 -41.99
CA ALA A 296 23.54 -13.74 -42.35
C ALA A 296 24.81 -12.88 -42.49
N GLY A 297 24.67 -11.59 -42.83
CA GLY A 297 25.76 -10.63 -42.97
C GLY A 297 25.96 -9.70 -41.77
N SER A 298 25.27 -9.96 -40.65
CA SER A 298 25.32 -9.09 -39.47
C SER A 298 26.73 -9.01 -38.88
N SER A 299 27.04 -7.83 -38.33
CA SER A 299 28.23 -7.59 -37.52
C SER A 299 28.10 -8.13 -36.09
N LEU A 300 26.87 -8.43 -35.64
CA LEU A 300 26.57 -8.79 -34.26
C LEU A 300 27.12 -10.18 -33.90
N ARG A 301 28.08 -10.20 -32.97
CA ARG A 301 28.82 -11.38 -32.51
C ARG A 301 28.25 -11.96 -31.21
N VAL A 302 27.71 -11.08 -30.36
CA VAL A 302 27.12 -11.37 -29.05
C VAL A 302 25.82 -10.57 -28.89
N LEU A 303 24.72 -11.28 -28.69
CA LEU A 303 23.44 -10.72 -28.24
C LEU A 303 23.18 -11.25 -26.81
N ALA A 304 23.09 -10.36 -25.84
CA ALA A 304 22.82 -10.72 -24.46
C ALA A 304 21.48 -10.13 -24.01
N LEU A 305 20.53 -11.00 -23.66
CA LEU A 305 19.17 -10.68 -23.27
C LEU A 305 19.04 -10.78 -21.75
N GLY A 306 18.55 -9.73 -21.10
CA GLY A 306 18.37 -9.74 -19.65
C GLY A 306 17.48 -8.62 -19.14
N GLY A 307 17.17 -8.68 -17.84
CA GLY A 307 16.32 -7.71 -17.14
C GLY A 307 14.81 -7.94 -17.32
N GLU A 308 14.42 -8.87 -18.20
CA GLU A 308 13.06 -9.38 -18.40
C GLU A 308 13.18 -10.88 -18.74
N ALA A 309 12.06 -11.62 -18.77
CA ALA A 309 12.07 -13.06 -19.09
C ALA A 309 12.59 -13.33 -20.53
N CYS A 310 13.51 -14.27 -20.67
CA CYS A 310 14.09 -14.63 -21.96
C CYS A 310 13.02 -15.24 -22.91
N PRO A 311 12.94 -14.80 -24.18
CA PRO A 311 12.01 -15.37 -25.16
C PRO A 311 12.20 -16.87 -25.36
N ALA A 312 11.11 -17.59 -25.65
CA ALA A 312 11.16 -19.01 -26.01
C ALA A 312 12.12 -19.27 -27.21
N PRO A 313 12.82 -20.43 -27.27
CA PRO A 313 13.80 -20.70 -28.32
C PRO A 313 13.24 -20.61 -29.75
N THR A 314 11.96 -20.96 -29.94
CA THR A 314 11.23 -20.85 -31.21
C THR A 314 11.07 -19.39 -31.70
N LEU A 315 10.90 -18.43 -30.78
CA LEU A 315 10.84 -17.00 -31.09
C LEU A 315 12.24 -16.42 -31.36
N LEU A 316 13.25 -16.87 -30.61
CA LEU A 316 14.66 -16.55 -30.90
C LEU A 316 15.09 -17.08 -32.29
N GLN A 317 14.57 -18.24 -32.70
CA GLN A 317 14.78 -18.82 -34.02
C GLN A 317 14.06 -18.03 -35.12
N SER A 318 12.81 -17.59 -34.92
CA SER A 318 12.06 -16.85 -35.95
C SER A 318 12.70 -15.49 -36.26
N TRP A 319 13.17 -14.77 -35.23
CA TRP A 319 13.93 -13.53 -35.36
C TRP A 319 15.25 -13.67 -36.15
N ARG A 320 15.78 -14.88 -36.31
CA ARG A 320 17.11 -15.13 -36.88
C ARG A 320 17.07 -15.49 -38.36
N HIS A 321 18.08 -15.06 -39.11
CA HIS A 321 18.40 -15.71 -40.39
C HIS A 321 19.08 -17.06 -40.10
N GLU A 322 18.86 -18.07 -40.96
CA GLU A 322 19.42 -19.41 -40.83
C GLU A 322 20.95 -19.38 -40.65
N HIS A 323 21.67 -18.83 -41.63
CA HIS A 323 23.14 -18.70 -41.63
C HIS A 323 23.71 -17.57 -40.73
N ASN A 324 22.92 -16.98 -39.83
CA ASN A 324 23.45 -16.03 -38.84
C ASN A 324 24.39 -16.73 -37.84
N LYS A 325 25.34 -15.97 -37.27
CA LYS A 325 26.41 -16.48 -36.38
C LYS A 325 26.47 -15.74 -35.04
N THR A 326 25.41 -15.02 -34.67
CA THR A 326 25.31 -14.27 -33.43
C THR A 326 25.07 -15.23 -32.27
N HIS A 327 25.95 -15.23 -31.28
CA HIS A 327 25.72 -16.00 -30.05
C HIS A 327 24.70 -15.30 -29.17
N ILE A 328 23.60 -15.99 -28.85
CA ILE A 328 22.57 -15.51 -27.92
C ILE A 328 22.89 -15.99 -26.51
N TYR A 329 22.82 -15.08 -25.53
CA TYR A 329 22.96 -15.37 -24.11
C TYR A 329 21.73 -14.86 -23.36
N ASN A 330 21.23 -15.66 -22.41
CA ASN A 330 20.33 -15.19 -21.36
C ASN A 330 21.19 -14.77 -20.15
N ILE A 331 20.94 -13.58 -19.61
CA ILE A 331 21.63 -13.08 -18.40
C ILE A 331 20.60 -12.57 -17.39
N TYR A 332 20.77 -13.00 -16.15
CA TYR A 332 19.79 -12.80 -15.07
C TYR A 332 20.48 -12.34 -13.79
N GLY A 333 19.87 -11.43 -13.05
CA GLY A 333 20.34 -10.92 -11.77
C GLY A 333 19.57 -9.68 -11.32
N ILE A 334 19.94 -9.13 -10.16
CA ILE A 334 19.28 -7.97 -9.53
C ILE A 334 20.32 -6.94 -9.06
N THR A 335 19.91 -5.68 -8.95
CA THR A 335 20.81 -4.56 -8.59
C THR A 335 21.48 -4.76 -7.23
N GLU A 336 20.80 -5.41 -6.29
CA GLU A 336 21.27 -5.75 -4.94
C GLU A 336 22.46 -6.73 -4.88
N VAL A 337 22.78 -7.39 -5.99
CA VAL A 337 23.96 -8.30 -6.13
C VAL A 337 24.88 -7.86 -7.28
N SER A 338 24.80 -6.57 -7.64
CA SER A 338 25.52 -5.93 -8.73
C SER A 338 25.25 -6.58 -10.09
N CYS A 339 24.17 -6.10 -10.70
CA CYS A 339 23.67 -6.46 -12.01
C CYS A 339 23.50 -7.98 -12.19
N TRP A 340 24.16 -8.57 -13.19
CA TRP A 340 23.97 -9.97 -13.56
C TRP A 340 24.51 -10.93 -12.49
N ALA A 341 23.93 -12.11 -12.38
CA ALA A 341 24.25 -13.14 -11.41
C ALA A 341 24.40 -14.52 -12.05
N CYS A 342 23.56 -14.84 -13.04
CA CYS A 342 23.65 -16.04 -13.87
C CYS A 342 23.82 -15.69 -15.35
N CYS A 343 24.41 -16.62 -16.12
CA CYS A 343 24.49 -16.55 -17.57
C CYS A 343 24.28 -17.93 -18.21
N TYR A 344 23.41 -18.00 -19.21
CA TYR A 344 23.22 -19.17 -20.07
C TYR A 344 23.57 -18.79 -21.52
N LYS A 345 24.50 -19.52 -22.13
CA LYS A 345 24.70 -19.45 -23.58
C LYS A 345 23.68 -20.37 -24.26
N VAL A 346 22.77 -19.81 -25.05
CA VAL A 346 21.77 -20.61 -25.76
C VAL A 346 22.49 -21.52 -26.77
N PRO A 347 22.35 -22.86 -26.67
CA PRO A 347 22.97 -23.78 -27.61
C PRO A 347 22.37 -23.63 -29.02
N GLU A 348 23.22 -23.68 -30.03
CA GLU A 348 22.80 -23.57 -31.43
C GLU A 348 21.80 -24.67 -31.84
N SER A 349 21.85 -25.84 -31.20
CA SER A 349 20.86 -26.92 -31.38
C SER A 349 19.45 -26.52 -30.96
N LEU A 350 19.27 -25.70 -29.93
CA LEU A 350 17.96 -25.16 -29.52
C LEU A 350 17.45 -24.07 -30.49
N LEU A 351 18.33 -23.49 -31.30
CA LEU A 351 17.99 -22.51 -32.34
C LEU A 351 17.80 -23.15 -33.73
N GLN A 352 18.04 -24.46 -33.87
CA GLN A 352 17.95 -25.21 -35.13
C GLN A 352 16.94 -26.36 -35.13
N SER A 353 16.62 -26.97 -33.98
CA SER A 353 15.66 -28.09 -33.95
C SER A 353 14.26 -27.67 -34.38
N SER A 354 13.63 -28.44 -35.27
CA SER A 354 12.20 -28.34 -35.60
C SER A 354 11.30 -29.11 -34.63
N ASN A 355 11.86 -30.06 -33.88
CA ASN A 355 11.18 -30.79 -32.82
C ASN A 355 11.60 -30.20 -31.47
N GLN A 356 10.73 -29.41 -30.83
CA GLN A 356 11.04 -28.76 -29.55
C GLN A 356 9.96 -29.04 -28.50
N THR A 357 10.34 -29.78 -27.46
CA THR A 357 9.57 -29.96 -26.22
C THR A 357 9.92 -28.91 -25.14
N VAL A 358 10.99 -28.15 -25.34
CA VAL A 358 11.52 -27.17 -24.37
C VAL A 358 10.89 -25.80 -24.62
N SER A 359 10.04 -25.34 -23.70
CA SER A 359 9.26 -24.10 -23.84
C SER A 359 9.98 -22.83 -23.36
N SER A 360 11.10 -22.94 -22.65
CA SER A 360 11.77 -21.80 -22.00
C SER A 360 13.29 -21.95 -21.93
N VAL A 361 13.99 -20.82 -21.79
CA VAL A 361 15.46 -20.75 -21.72
C VAL A 361 15.91 -20.69 -20.25
N PRO A 362 16.85 -21.56 -19.80
CA PRO A 362 17.40 -21.49 -18.45
C PRO A 362 18.08 -20.17 -18.11
N LEU A 363 18.10 -19.81 -16.83
CA LEU A 363 18.90 -18.69 -16.28
C LEU A 363 20.42 -18.96 -16.36
N GLY A 364 20.80 -20.24 -16.37
CA GLY A 364 22.18 -20.71 -16.54
C GLY A 364 23.01 -20.74 -15.27
N ALA A 365 24.33 -20.80 -15.45
CA ALA A 365 25.28 -20.98 -14.36
C ALA A 365 25.59 -19.65 -13.66
N PRO A 366 25.91 -19.65 -12.35
CA PRO A 366 26.37 -18.47 -11.64
C PRO A 366 27.63 -17.86 -12.26
N LEU A 367 27.75 -16.54 -12.19
CA LEU A 367 28.94 -15.79 -12.57
C LEU A 367 30.01 -15.87 -11.47
N MET A 368 31.24 -15.43 -11.79
CA MET A 368 32.37 -15.39 -10.86
C MET A 368 31.99 -14.81 -9.49
N ASP A 369 32.48 -15.47 -8.44
CA ASP A 369 32.25 -15.20 -7.01
C ASP A 369 30.77 -15.17 -6.55
N THR A 370 29.83 -15.53 -7.43
CA THR A 370 28.38 -15.47 -7.16
C THR A 370 27.88 -16.82 -6.67
N THR A 371 27.19 -16.83 -5.53
CA THR A 371 26.44 -17.98 -5.01
C THR A 371 24.97 -17.80 -5.35
N VAL A 372 24.31 -18.87 -5.79
CA VAL A 372 22.88 -18.90 -6.10
C VAL A 372 22.28 -20.14 -5.44
N GLU A 373 21.19 -19.93 -4.73
CA GLU A 373 20.40 -20.98 -4.09
C GLU A 373 18.94 -20.86 -4.56
N VAL A 374 18.22 -21.98 -4.56
CA VAL A 374 16.76 -22.00 -4.68
C VAL A 374 16.22 -22.56 -3.39
N ARG A 375 15.23 -21.90 -2.79
CA ARG A 375 14.63 -22.33 -1.51
C ARG A 375 13.13 -22.55 -1.62
N ASP A 376 12.61 -23.59 -0.96
CA ASP A 376 11.19 -23.93 -0.95
C ASP A 376 10.36 -23.02 -0.02
N GLU A 377 9.04 -23.26 0.09
CA GLU A 377 8.15 -22.50 0.99
C GLU A 377 8.49 -22.67 2.49
N HIS A 378 9.33 -23.64 2.86
CA HIS A 378 9.83 -23.85 4.22
C HIS A 378 11.24 -23.26 4.44
N GLY A 379 11.88 -22.73 3.40
CA GLY A 379 13.22 -22.13 3.44
C GLY A 379 14.38 -23.11 3.24
N HIS A 380 14.12 -24.38 2.92
CA HIS A 380 15.16 -25.38 2.63
C HIS A 380 15.72 -25.19 1.22
N ILE A 381 17.04 -25.37 1.05
CA ILE A 381 17.67 -25.34 -0.28
C ILE A 381 17.26 -26.59 -1.06
N ILE A 382 16.75 -26.42 -2.27
CA ILE A 382 16.31 -27.50 -3.16
C ILE A 382 17.18 -27.60 -4.43
N THR A 383 17.33 -28.82 -4.94
CA THR A 383 18.05 -29.13 -6.19
C THR A 383 17.14 -29.64 -7.32
N GLU A 384 15.84 -29.74 -7.03
CA GLU A 384 14.79 -30.20 -7.95
C GLU A 384 13.44 -29.63 -7.44
N GLY A 385 12.49 -29.32 -8.33
CA GLY A 385 11.19 -28.75 -7.96
C GLY A 385 11.13 -27.21 -8.00
N GLU A 386 10.10 -26.60 -7.41
CA GLU A 386 9.83 -25.15 -7.53
C GLU A 386 10.16 -24.38 -6.25
N GLY A 387 10.82 -23.23 -6.38
CA GLY A 387 11.24 -22.40 -5.23
C GLY A 387 11.65 -20.97 -5.60
N GLN A 388 11.91 -20.15 -4.58
CA GLN A 388 12.38 -18.77 -4.71
C GLN A 388 13.90 -18.72 -4.88
N VAL A 389 14.40 -17.84 -5.76
CA VAL A 389 15.84 -17.62 -5.94
C VAL A 389 16.42 -16.72 -4.86
N PHE A 390 17.57 -17.11 -4.31
CA PHE A 390 18.42 -16.33 -3.43
C PHE A 390 19.81 -16.18 -4.05
N ILE A 391 20.37 -14.98 -4.04
CA ILE A 391 21.67 -14.67 -4.66
C ILE A 391 22.57 -13.94 -3.68
N GLY A 392 23.86 -14.24 -3.72
CA GLY A 392 24.88 -13.54 -2.96
C GLY A 392 26.27 -14.07 -3.27
N GLY A 393 27.05 -14.32 -2.23
CA GLY A 393 28.43 -14.81 -2.30
C GLY A 393 29.30 -14.18 -1.23
N LYS A 394 30.62 -14.41 -1.30
CA LYS A 394 31.55 -13.86 -0.31
C LYS A 394 31.56 -12.32 -0.30
N ASP A 395 31.64 -11.73 -1.49
CA ASP A 395 31.78 -10.28 -1.70
C ASP A 395 30.77 -9.74 -2.74
N ARG A 396 29.86 -10.59 -3.25
CA ARG A 396 28.88 -10.33 -4.32
C ARG A 396 27.52 -9.88 -3.78
N VAL A 397 27.53 -8.89 -2.88
CA VAL A 397 26.35 -8.27 -2.28
C VAL A 397 26.55 -6.76 -2.19
N CYS A 398 25.52 -5.99 -2.57
CA CYS A 398 25.51 -4.53 -2.45
C CYS A 398 24.99 -4.08 -1.08
N LEU A 399 25.35 -2.85 -0.70
CA LEU A 399 24.87 -2.19 0.51
C LEU A 399 23.55 -1.47 0.22
N LEU A 400 22.52 -1.73 1.02
CA LEU A 400 21.16 -1.26 0.82
C LEU A 400 20.80 -0.17 1.84
N ASP A 401 20.17 0.91 1.38
CA ASP A 401 19.62 2.02 2.19
C ASP A 401 20.59 2.62 3.22
N ASP A 402 20.65 2.12 4.46
CA ASP A 402 21.55 2.61 5.51
C ASP A 402 22.58 1.55 6.00
N GLU A 403 22.72 0.44 5.27
CA GLU A 403 23.74 -0.60 5.55
C GLU A 403 25.17 -0.06 5.35
N VAL A 404 25.97 -0.08 6.42
CA VAL A 404 27.39 0.33 6.39
C VAL A 404 28.31 -0.80 5.88
N SER A 405 27.94 -2.06 6.09
CA SER A 405 28.68 -3.24 5.62
C SER A 405 27.76 -4.46 5.48
N ALA A 406 28.05 -5.32 4.51
CA ALA A 406 27.36 -6.60 4.31
C ALA A 406 28.20 -7.74 4.91
N VAL A 407 27.57 -8.63 5.67
CA VAL A 407 28.22 -9.83 6.22
C VAL A 407 28.64 -10.75 5.06
N PRO A 408 29.89 -11.26 5.02
CA PRO A 408 30.32 -12.20 3.98
C PRO A 408 29.43 -13.46 3.94
N GLY A 409 28.97 -13.84 2.75
CA GLY A 409 28.00 -14.94 2.59
C GLY A 409 26.54 -14.54 2.82
N THR A 410 26.22 -13.25 2.97
CA THR A 410 24.83 -12.76 2.89
C THR A 410 24.19 -13.23 1.59
N MET A 411 22.94 -13.73 1.67
CA MET A 411 22.12 -14.11 0.52
C MET A 411 20.87 -13.23 0.49
N ARG A 412 20.61 -12.54 -0.63
CA ARG A 412 19.42 -11.71 -0.86
C ARG A 412 18.37 -12.53 -1.61
N GLY A 413 17.15 -12.64 -1.06
CA GLY A 413 16.02 -13.21 -1.79
C GLY A 413 15.54 -12.26 -2.87
N THR A 414 15.37 -12.73 -4.10
CA THR A 414 15.05 -11.87 -5.26
C THR A 414 13.56 -11.53 -5.37
N GLY A 415 12.70 -12.44 -4.92
CA GLY A 415 11.25 -12.42 -5.16
C GLY A 415 10.84 -13.20 -6.41
N ASP A 416 11.81 -13.63 -7.21
CA ASP A 416 11.64 -14.40 -8.43
C ASP A 416 11.59 -15.89 -8.09
N TRP A 417 10.77 -16.64 -8.82
CA TRP A 417 10.57 -18.08 -8.66
C TRP A 417 11.11 -18.84 -9.86
N VAL A 418 11.64 -20.04 -9.61
CA VAL A 418 12.18 -20.95 -10.63
C VAL A 418 11.71 -22.37 -10.40
N ARG A 419 11.69 -23.17 -11.47
CA ARG A 419 11.76 -24.62 -11.40
C ARG A 419 13.21 -25.05 -11.58
N VAL A 420 13.65 -25.97 -10.73
CA VAL A 420 14.93 -26.66 -10.85
C VAL A 420 14.67 -28.03 -11.47
N GLU A 421 15.28 -28.29 -12.62
CA GLU A 421 15.07 -29.49 -13.44
C GLU A 421 16.39 -29.79 -14.17
N ASP A 422 16.93 -31.02 -14.07
CA ASP A 422 18.27 -31.38 -14.57
C ASP A 422 19.36 -30.34 -14.23
N THR A 423 19.38 -29.86 -12.98
CA THR A 423 20.25 -28.78 -12.45
C THR A 423 20.13 -27.40 -13.12
N HIS A 424 19.23 -27.25 -14.10
CA HIS A 424 18.93 -25.98 -14.75
C HIS A 424 17.84 -25.21 -13.99
N LEU A 425 17.98 -23.89 -13.95
CA LEU A 425 17.01 -22.99 -13.35
C LEU A 425 16.11 -22.38 -14.44
N TYR A 426 14.83 -22.73 -14.45
CA TYR A 426 13.84 -22.21 -15.39
C TYR A 426 12.96 -21.16 -14.71
N TYR A 427 12.98 -19.92 -15.21
CA TYR A 427 12.23 -18.79 -14.65
C TYR A 427 10.71 -19.00 -14.75
N LEU A 428 10.02 -18.92 -13.62
CA LEU A 428 8.57 -19.07 -13.51
C LEU A 428 7.82 -17.73 -13.38
N GLY A 429 8.53 -16.61 -13.31
CA GLY A 429 7.94 -15.32 -12.94
C GLY A 429 8.20 -14.94 -11.49
N ARG A 430 7.60 -13.83 -11.07
CA ARG A 430 7.58 -13.40 -9.67
C ARG A 430 6.26 -13.77 -9.00
N ARG A 431 6.30 -14.01 -7.68
CA ARG A 431 5.09 -14.35 -6.90
C ARG A 431 4.07 -13.20 -6.87
N ASP A 432 4.53 -11.95 -7.03
CA ASP A 432 3.68 -10.76 -7.19
C ASP A 432 2.98 -10.66 -8.56
N ARG A 433 3.42 -11.42 -9.59
CA ARG A 433 2.74 -11.56 -10.89
C ARG A 433 1.95 -12.87 -11.05
N LEU A 434 1.79 -13.64 -9.97
CA LEU A 434 1.00 -14.87 -9.94
C LEU A 434 -0.42 -14.59 -9.41
N ILE A 435 -1.39 -14.50 -10.32
CA ILE A 435 -2.76 -14.12 -10.00
C ILE A 435 -3.65 -15.36 -9.83
N LYS A 436 -4.83 -15.22 -9.20
CA LYS A 436 -5.86 -16.27 -9.15
C LYS A 436 -7.08 -15.82 -9.95
N ARG A 437 -7.42 -16.51 -11.04
CA ARG A 437 -8.60 -16.23 -11.88
C ARG A 437 -9.49 -17.48 -11.92
N HIS A 438 -10.78 -17.31 -11.58
CA HIS A 438 -11.74 -18.41 -11.39
C HIS A 438 -11.22 -19.56 -10.49
N GLY A 439 -10.56 -19.21 -9.39
CA GLY A 439 -9.97 -20.16 -8.42
C GLY A 439 -8.66 -20.83 -8.85
N GLN A 440 -8.22 -20.65 -10.10
CA GLN A 440 -7.03 -21.30 -10.65
C GLN A 440 -5.85 -20.30 -10.69
N ARG A 441 -4.63 -20.78 -10.42
CA ARG A 441 -3.40 -19.96 -10.44
C ARG A 441 -3.01 -19.69 -11.90
N LEU A 442 -2.88 -18.42 -12.26
CA LEU A 442 -2.47 -17.96 -13.59
C LEU A 442 -1.24 -17.06 -13.45
N ASN A 443 -0.17 -17.40 -14.17
CA ASN A 443 1.06 -16.61 -14.20
C ASN A 443 1.05 -15.70 -15.43
N LEU A 444 1.17 -14.39 -15.22
CA LEU A 444 1.07 -13.40 -16.30
C LEU A 444 2.25 -13.47 -17.29
N ASP A 445 3.47 -13.74 -16.79
CA ASP A 445 4.67 -13.89 -17.63
C ASP A 445 4.56 -15.12 -18.55
N SER A 446 4.05 -16.25 -18.02
CA SER A 446 3.82 -17.49 -18.78
C SER A 446 2.78 -17.31 -19.87
N LEU A 447 1.67 -16.61 -19.56
CA LEU A 447 0.65 -16.26 -20.53
C LEU A 447 1.21 -15.35 -21.64
N GLN A 448 2.02 -14.35 -21.28
CA GLN A 448 2.67 -13.46 -22.23
C GLN A 448 3.58 -14.24 -23.20
N GLN A 449 4.37 -15.21 -22.72
CA GLN A 449 5.20 -16.06 -23.58
C GLN A 449 4.36 -16.93 -24.53
N VAL A 450 3.22 -17.49 -24.08
CA VAL A 450 2.32 -18.24 -24.98
C VAL A 450 1.74 -17.34 -26.07
N ILE A 451 1.31 -16.11 -25.74
CA ILE A 451 0.82 -15.16 -26.75
C ILE A 451 1.94 -14.75 -27.72
N MET A 452 3.16 -14.53 -27.23
CA MET A 452 4.34 -14.22 -28.06
C MET A 452 4.82 -15.38 -28.95
N SER A 453 4.37 -16.61 -28.72
CA SER A 453 4.68 -17.77 -29.58
C SER A 453 3.84 -17.85 -30.86
N LEU A 454 2.79 -17.03 -30.99
CA LEU A 454 1.85 -17.06 -32.11
C LEU A 454 2.38 -16.31 -33.35
N PRO A 455 2.32 -16.89 -34.58
CA PRO A 455 2.87 -16.25 -35.79
C PRO A 455 2.31 -14.87 -36.15
N GLN A 456 1.11 -14.53 -35.65
CA GLN A 456 0.44 -13.25 -35.88
C GLN A 456 0.84 -12.17 -34.85
N VAL A 457 1.66 -12.51 -33.86
CA VAL A 457 2.09 -11.62 -32.77
C VAL A 457 3.57 -11.29 -32.94
N GLU A 458 3.90 -10.00 -33.02
CA GLU A 458 5.29 -9.52 -33.06
C GLU A 458 5.84 -9.25 -31.64
N SER A 459 4.98 -8.78 -30.73
CA SER A 459 5.30 -8.53 -29.32
C SER A 459 4.02 -8.47 -28.50
N CYS A 460 4.07 -8.87 -27.23
CA CYS A 460 2.92 -8.81 -26.32
C CYS A 460 3.33 -8.34 -24.92
N ALA A 461 2.42 -7.63 -24.26
CA ALA A 461 2.47 -7.31 -22.83
C ALA A 461 1.15 -7.71 -22.16
N VAL A 462 1.21 -8.36 -21.00
CA VAL A 462 0.01 -8.78 -20.25
C VAL A 462 -0.03 -8.16 -18.86
N GLY A 463 -1.18 -7.61 -18.50
CA GLY A 463 -1.43 -7.01 -17.18
C GLY A 463 -2.88 -7.16 -16.73
N LEU A 464 -3.16 -6.68 -15.51
CA LEU A 464 -4.51 -6.60 -14.96
C LEU A 464 -5.02 -5.16 -14.98
N TYR A 465 -6.24 -4.97 -15.49
CA TYR A 465 -7.00 -3.74 -15.35
C TYR A 465 -8.02 -3.88 -14.21
N ASP A 466 -8.17 -2.83 -13.40
CA ASP A 466 -8.92 -2.80 -12.13
C ASP A 466 -8.58 -3.94 -11.14
N GLY A 467 -7.43 -4.59 -11.29
CA GLY A 467 -7.02 -5.74 -10.47
C GLY A 467 -7.70 -7.07 -10.80
N PHE A 468 -8.61 -7.14 -11.79
CA PHE A 468 -9.31 -8.39 -12.15
C PHE A 468 -9.47 -8.67 -13.65
N ARG A 469 -9.49 -7.66 -14.53
CA ARG A 469 -9.62 -7.87 -15.99
C ARG A 469 -8.26 -8.16 -16.61
N LEU A 470 -8.12 -9.29 -17.28
CA LEU A 470 -6.89 -9.74 -17.92
C LEU A 470 -6.74 -9.12 -19.30
N VAL A 471 -5.87 -8.12 -19.45
CA VAL A 471 -5.66 -7.39 -20.70
C VAL A 471 -4.34 -7.80 -21.36
N ALA A 472 -4.41 -8.19 -22.64
CA ALA A 472 -3.25 -8.50 -23.47
C ALA A 472 -3.07 -7.45 -24.57
N PHE A 473 -2.00 -6.66 -24.46
CA PHE A 473 -1.60 -5.71 -25.47
C PHE A 473 -0.73 -6.41 -26.51
N VAL A 474 -1.06 -6.28 -27.79
CA VAL A 474 -0.46 -7.05 -28.89
C VAL A 474 -0.02 -6.11 -30.01
N VAL A 475 1.24 -6.25 -30.44
CA VAL A 475 1.74 -5.74 -31.71
C VAL A 475 1.54 -6.84 -32.75
N ALA A 476 0.83 -6.55 -33.85
CA ALA A 476 0.53 -7.53 -34.89
C ALA A 476 1.75 -7.77 -35.81
N SER A 477 2.03 -9.03 -36.13
CA SER A 477 3.08 -9.40 -37.07
C SER A 477 2.67 -9.11 -38.52
N PRO A 478 3.52 -8.44 -39.33
CA PRO A 478 3.26 -8.19 -40.75
C PRO A 478 3.49 -9.43 -41.63
N SER A 479 4.06 -10.53 -41.11
CA SER A 479 4.57 -11.64 -41.92
C SER A 479 3.57 -12.80 -42.15
N GLY A 480 2.28 -12.61 -41.88
CA GLY A 480 1.24 -13.59 -42.25
C GLY A 480 0.90 -13.50 -43.73
N ASP A 481 0.87 -14.64 -44.44
CA ASP A 481 0.71 -14.72 -45.91
C ASP A 481 -0.47 -13.91 -46.46
N GLN A 482 -0.19 -12.74 -47.04
CA GLN A 482 -1.17 -11.84 -47.65
C GLN A 482 -0.75 -11.40 -49.05
N LYS A 483 -0.99 -12.31 -50.02
CA LYS A 483 -1.21 -11.96 -51.44
C LYS A 483 -2.70 -11.73 -51.78
N ALA A 484 -3.55 -11.66 -50.75
CA ALA A 484 -4.94 -11.23 -50.83
C ALA A 484 -5.12 -9.95 -50.01
N ALA A 485 -6.20 -9.21 -50.26
CA ALA A 485 -6.42 -7.87 -49.70
C ALA A 485 -6.28 -7.83 -48.16
N SER A 486 -5.61 -6.80 -47.66
CA SER A 486 -5.34 -6.57 -46.24
C SER A 486 -6.63 -6.65 -45.41
N PRO A 487 -6.80 -7.65 -44.53
CA PRO A 487 -8.03 -7.84 -43.78
C PRO A 487 -8.10 -6.80 -42.64
N SER A 488 -9.32 -6.44 -42.25
CA SER A 488 -9.54 -5.48 -41.17
C SER A 488 -8.97 -5.98 -39.82
N PRO A 489 -8.60 -5.08 -38.89
CA PRO A 489 -8.03 -5.46 -37.58
C PRO A 489 -8.88 -6.48 -36.79
N SER A 490 -10.20 -6.44 -36.98
CA SER A 490 -11.16 -7.40 -36.43
C SER A 490 -10.91 -8.87 -36.83
N VAL A 491 -10.36 -9.13 -38.02
CA VAL A 491 -10.07 -10.49 -38.50
C VAL A 491 -8.82 -11.06 -37.81
N GLN A 492 -7.78 -10.24 -37.62
CA GLN A 492 -6.58 -10.64 -36.87
C GLN A 492 -6.91 -10.87 -35.39
N HIS A 493 -7.77 -10.02 -34.80
CA HIS A 493 -8.26 -10.14 -33.42
C HIS A 493 -8.92 -11.51 -33.15
N GLY A 494 -9.83 -11.91 -34.03
CA GLY A 494 -10.50 -13.21 -33.96
C GLY A 494 -9.54 -14.40 -34.11
N ALA A 495 -8.57 -14.31 -35.04
CA ALA A 495 -7.60 -15.37 -35.28
C ALA A 495 -6.70 -15.66 -34.07
N VAL A 496 -6.17 -14.62 -33.41
CA VAL A 496 -5.33 -14.78 -32.21
C VAL A 496 -6.13 -15.39 -31.06
N LEU A 497 -7.33 -14.89 -30.78
CA LEU A 497 -8.21 -15.46 -29.75
C LEU A 497 -8.62 -16.91 -30.04
N GLN A 498 -8.78 -17.29 -31.32
CA GLN A 498 -9.06 -18.67 -31.71
C GLN A 498 -7.87 -19.61 -31.46
N GLN A 499 -6.63 -19.18 -31.70
CA GLN A 499 -5.46 -20.00 -31.39
C GLN A 499 -5.18 -20.08 -29.88
N LEU A 500 -5.37 -18.99 -29.13
CA LEU A 500 -5.26 -19.02 -27.66
C LEU A 500 -6.25 -20.00 -27.03
N ARG A 501 -7.48 -20.12 -27.56
CA ARG A 501 -8.49 -21.12 -27.14
C ARG A 501 -8.08 -22.59 -27.35
N LEU A 502 -7.06 -22.86 -28.17
CA LEU A 502 -6.53 -24.21 -28.41
C LEU A 502 -5.29 -24.51 -27.56
N LEU A 503 -4.58 -23.47 -27.09
CA LEU A 503 -3.32 -23.58 -26.33
C LEU A 503 -3.50 -23.36 -24.82
N LEU A 504 -4.61 -22.75 -24.39
CA LEU A 504 -4.83 -22.31 -23.01
C LEU A 504 -6.19 -22.75 -22.47
N PRO A 505 -6.29 -23.14 -21.18
CA PRO A 505 -7.57 -23.36 -20.52
C PRO A 505 -8.33 -22.03 -20.39
N GLY A 506 -9.67 -22.09 -20.34
CA GLY A 506 -10.53 -20.90 -20.45
C GLY A 506 -10.22 -19.76 -19.48
N HIS A 507 -9.81 -20.08 -18.25
CA HIS A 507 -9.44 -19.09 -17.21
C HIS A 507 -8.12 -18.34 -17.50
N SER A 508 -7.31 -18.81 -18.46
CA SER A 508 -6.05 -18.18 -18.88
C SER A 508 -6.20 -17.30 -20.12
N ILE A 509 -7.37 -17.31 -20.78
CA ILE A 509 -7.61 -16.48 -21.98
C ILE A 509 -7.88 -15.03 -21.55
N PRO A 510 -7.21 -14.02 -22.15
CA PRO A 510 -7.46 -12.60 -21.85
C PRO A 510 -8.92 -12.18 -22.00
N ASP A 511 -9.40 -11.34 -21.07
CA ASP A 511 -10.71 -10.66 -21.13
C ASP A 511 -10.75 -9.64 -22.27
N THR A 512 -9.62 -9.03 -22.62
CA THR A 512 -9.51 -8.16 -23.80
C THR A 512 -8.14 -8.27 -24.44
N LEU A 513 -8.12 -8.39 -25.77
CA LEU A 513 -6.93 -8.24 -26.59
C LEU A 513 -6.96 -6.84 -27.23
N VAL A 514 -5.90 -6.06 -27.01
CA VAL A 514 -5.76 -4.67 -27.44
C VAL A 514 -4.65 -4.60 -28.47
N LEU A 515 -4.96 -4.20 -29.70
CA LEU A 515 -3.93 -3.98 -30.73
C LEU A 515 -3.26 -2.62 -30.50
N VAL A 516 -1.92 -2.62 -30.38
CA VAL A 516 -1.10 -1.42 -30.17
C VAL A 516 -0.01 -1.32 -31.25
N PRO A 517 0.34 -0.12 -31.72
CA PRO A 517 1.33 0.05 -32.78
C PRO A 517 2.76 -0.26 -32.32
N ALA A 518 3.04 -0.14 -31.02
CA ALA A 518 4.27 -0.57 -30.36
C ALA A 518 4.03 -0.65 -28.84
N LEU A 519 4.85 -1.45 -28.13
CA LEU A 519 4.89 -1.42 -26.66
C LEU A 519 5.64 -0.16 -26.18
N PRO A 520 5.09 0.69 -25.30
CA PRO A 520 5.76 1.84 -24.71
C PRO A 520 6.85 1.41 -23.72
N LEU A 521 7.81 2.30 -23.46
CA LEU A 521 8.94 2.06 -22.56
C LEU A 521 9.15 3.25 -21.63
N THR A 522 9.42 2.93 -20.37
CA THR A 522 9.80 3.86 -19.30
C THR A 522 11.13 4.56 -19.60
N ALA A 523 11.47 5.61 -18.83
CA ALA A 523 12.78 6.25 -18.89
C ALA A 523 13.94 5.26 -18.67
N HIS A 524 13.73 4.22 -17.85
CA HIS A 524 14.69 3.12 -17.60
C HIS A 524 14.74 2.05 -18.73
N GLY A 525 13.98 2.21 -19.82
CA GLY A 525 14.01 1.28 -20.96
C GLY A 525 13.28 -0.05 -20.77
N LYS A 526 12.59 -0.22 -19.64
CA LYS A 526 11.67 -1.35 -19.37
C LYS A 526 10.27 -1.04 -19.89
N LEU A 527 9.47 -2.08 -20.14
CA LEU A 527 8.05 -1.98 -20.49
C LEU A 527 7.28 -0.98 -19.58
N ASP A 528 6.54 -0.07 -20.21
CA ASP A 528 5.69 0.90 -19.51
C ASP A 528 4.24 0.39 -19.43
N MET A 529 3.93 -0.35 -18.36
CA MET A 529 2.59 -0.90 -18.16
C MET A 529 1.56 0.19 -17.86
N ASP A 530 1.95 1.30 -17.24
CA ASP A 530 1.04 2.39 -16.89
C ASP A 530 0.60 3.16 -18.15
N ALA A 531 1.52 3.40 -19.09
CA ALA A 531 1.20 3.95 -20.40
C ALA A 531 0.33 3.00 -21.25
N LEU A 532 0.52 1.68 -21.14
CA LEU A 532 -0.37 0.69 -21.77
C LEU A 532 -1.76 0.71 -21.13
N MET A 533 -1.86 0.70 -19.80
CA MET A 533 -3.14 0.75 -19.09
C MET A 533 -3.86 2.07 -19.33
N LYS A 534 -3.15 3.20 -19.42
CA LYS A 534 -3.71 4.48 -19.87
C LYS A 534 -4.17 4.44 -21.32
N THR A 535 -3.47 3.72 -22.20
CA THR A 535 -3.93 3.49 -23.58
C THR A 535 -5.19 2.62 -23.62
N TYR A 536 -5.30 1.60 -22.77
CA TYR A 536 -6.52 0.80 -22.63
C TYR A 536 -7.68 1.60 -22.04
N ARG A 537 -7.42 2.43 -21.01
CA ARG A 537 -8.35 3.42 -20.47
C ARG A 537 -8.90 4.30 -21.57
N THR A 538 -8.05 5.04 -22.29
CA THR A 538 -8.51 5.93 -23.36
C THR A 538 -9.06 5.22 -24.60
N GLN A 539 -8.69 3.97 -24.89
CA GLN A 539 -9.41 3.17 -25.89
C GLN A 539 -10.76 2.66 -25.39
N ARG A 540 -10.89 2.35 -24.10
CA ARG A 540 -12.14 1.91 -23.47
C ARG A 540 -13.09 3.08 -23.29
N GLU A 541 -12.65 4.22 -22.78
CA GLU A 541 -13.35 5.52 -22.78
C GLU A 541 -13.85 5.87 -24.18
N ARG A 542 -13.02 5.65 -25.23
CA ARG A 542 -13.41 5.91 -26.62
C ARG A 542 -14.31 4.84 -27.25
N LEU A 543 -14.20 3.58 -26.88
CA LEU A 543 -15.13 2.54 -27.33
C LEU A 543 -16.47 2.70 -26.61
N GLU A 544 -16.44 3.02 -25.32
CA GLU A 544 -17.59 3.51 -24.57
C GLU A 544 -18.13 4.78 -25.28
N SER A 545 -17.30 5.76 -25.72
CA SER A 545 -17.73 6.99 -26.44
C SER A 545 -18.30 6.79 -27.85
N ASP A 546 -17.71 5.91 -28.67
CA ASP A 546 -18.10 5.65 -30.06
C ASP A 546 -19.24 4.61 -30.15
N THR A 547 -19.47 3.82 -29.09
CA THR A 547 -20.67 2.98 -28.98
C THR A 547 -21.80 3.63 -28.18
N LEU A 548 -21.63 4.88 -27.70
CA LEU A 548 -22.74 5.64 -27.10
C LEU A 548 -23.90 5.75 -28.08
N PRO A 549 -25.10 5.25 -27.73
CA PRO A 549 -26.33 5.66 -28.39
C PRO A 549 -26.49 7.18 -28.23
N ARG A 550 -27.30 7.81 -29.10
CA ARG A 550 -27.56 9.27 -29.05
C ARG A 550 -28.16 9.74 -27.72
N ASP A 551 -28.60 8.82 -26.88
CA ASP A 551 -29.17 9.04 -25.56
C ASP A 551 -28.11 9.09 -24.44
N MET A 552 -26.93 8.49 -24.63
CA MET A 552 -25.84 8.55 -23.65
C MET A 552 -25.16 9.92 -23.55
N VAL A 553 -25.13 10.69 -24.64
CA VAL A 553 -24.70 12.11 -24.58
C VAL A 553 -25.68 12.91 -23.72
N LYS A 554 -26.99 12.63 -23.81
CA LYS A 554 -28.00 13.21 -22.92
C LYS A 554 -27.81 12.72 -21.49
N LEU A 555 -27.51 11.44 -21.26
CA LEU A 555 -27.25 10.90 -19.93
C LEU A 555 -26.04 11.57 -19.27
N ARG A 556 -24.95 11.77 -20.01
CA ARG A 556 -23.78 12.53 -19.52
C ARG A 556 -24.17 13.96 -19.16
N GLN A 557 -24.92 14.64 -20.03
CA GLN A 557 -25.37 16.01 -19.78
C GLN A 557 -26.30 16.09 -18.56
N ALA A 558 -27.24 15.15 -18.41
CA ALA A 558 -28.12 15.04 -17.25
C ALA A 558 -27.31 14.77 -15.97
N LEU A 559 -26.40 13.79 -15.98
CA LEU A 559 -25.51 13.50 -14.85
C LEU A 559 -24.65 14.73 -14.49
N GLN A 560 -24.10 15.43 -15.49
CA GLN A 560 -23.31 16.64 -15.28
C GLN A 560 -24.15 17.77 -14.66
N SER A 561 -25.38 17.98 -15.13
CA SER A 561 -26.30 18.95 -14.53
C SER A 561 -26.69 18.58 -13.10
N LEU A 562 -27.07 17.32 -12.85
CA LEU A 562 -27.40 16.84 -11.50
C LEU A 562 -26.20 16.95 -10.54
N TRP A 563 -24.99 16.70 -11.03
CA TRP A 563 -23.75 16.84 -10.27
C TRP A 563 -23.46 18.31 -9.95
N GLN A 564 -23.56 19.21 -10.93
CA GLN A 564 -23.41 20.66 -10.73
C GLN A 564 -24.44 21.18 -9.72
N GLU A 565 -25.72 20.82 -9.89
CA GLU A 565 -26.83 21.23 -9.03
C GLU A 565 -26.67 20.70 -7.59
N THR A 566 -26.34 19.41 -7.44
CA THR A 566 -26.13 18.77 -6.11
C THR A 566 -24.92 19.34 -5.37
N LEU A 567 -23.86 19.71 -6.08
CA LEU A 567 -22.66 20.27 -5.47
C LEU A 567 -22.73 21.79 -5.26
N GLY A 568 -23.58 22.51 -6.00
CA GLY A 568 -23.67 23.97 -6.00
C GLY A 568 -22.69 24.66 -6.96
N LEU A 569 -22.27 23.97 -8.02
CA LEU A 569 -21.34 24.49 -9.04
C LEU A 569 -22.08 25.29 -10.11
N ALA A 570 -21.38 26.20 -10.78
CA ALA A 570 -21.90 26.92 -11.93
C ALA A 570 -22.14 25.96 -13.13
N GLN A 571 -23.12 26.26 -13.99
CA GLN A 571 -23.48 25.39 -15.13
C GLN A 571 -22.37 25.25 -16.18
N ASP A 572 -21.45 26.21 -16.25
CA ASP A 572 -20.26 26.20 -17.10
C ASP A 572 -19.02 25.55 -16.43
N ALA A 573 -19.13 25.13 -15.16
CA ALA A 573 -18.04 24.44 -14.47
C ALA A 573 -17.74 23.09 -15.15
N ALA A 574 -16.53 22.95 -15.68
CA ALA A 574 -16.04 21.71 -16.26
C ALA A 574 -15.88 20.63 -15.18
N ILE A 575 -16.48 19.47 -15.41
CA ILE A 575 -16.28 18.26 -14.59
C ILE A 575 -15.47 17.27 -15.42
N GLU A 576 -14.29 16.92 -14.90
CA GLU A 576 -13.39 15.96 -15.53
C GLU A 576 -13.85 14.52 -15.25
N GLU A 577 -13.49 13.56 -16.12
CA GLU A 577 -13.98 12.19 -16.00
C GLU A 577 -13.46 11.46 -14.75
N GLU A 578 -12.26 11.81 -14.31
CA GLU A 578 -11.61 11.35 -13.07
C GLU A 578 -12.14 12.10 -11.82
N SER A 579 -13.10 13.03 -11.97
CA SER A 579 -13.64 13.80 -10.83
C SER A 579 -14.42 12.89 -9.89
N SER A 580 -13.82 12.54 -8.75
CA SER A 580 -14.52 11.85 -7.66
C SER A 580 -15.46 12.81 -6.94
N PHE A 581 -16.64 12.30 -6.58
CA PHE A 581 -17.72 13.10 -6.01
C PHE A 581 -17.34 13.75 -4.67
N LEU A 582 -16.73 12.97 -3.76
CA LEU A 582 -16.30 13.46 -2.45
C LEU A 582 -15.25 14.58 -2.58
N PHE A 583 -14.23 14.38 -3.42
CA PHE A 583 -13.18 15.37 -3.67
C PHE A 583 -13.68 16.61 -4.44
N SER A 584 -14.86 16.54 -5.07
CA SER A 584 -15.52 17.69 -5.71
C SER A 584 -16.32 18.58 -4.74
N GLY A 585 -16.26 18.33 -3.42
CA GLY A 585 -17.11 19.01 -2.42
C GLY A 585 -18.43 18.26 -2.11
N GLY A 586 -18.49 16.99 -2.50
CA GLY A 586 -19.55 16.06 -2.16
C GLY A 586 -19.50 15.57 -0.71
N ASP A 587 -20.38 14.61 -0.43
CA ASP A 587 -20.51 13.85 0.81
C ASP A 587 -21.62 12.82 0.62
N SER A 588 -21.85 11.94 1.59
CA SER A 588 -22.88 10.91 1.45
C SER A 588 -24.30 11.43 1.27
N LEU A 589 -24.68 12.61 1.81
CA LEU A 589 -26.01 13.18 1.56
C LEU A 589 -26.15 13.63 0.12
N LYS A 590 -25.18 14.42 -0.33
CA LYS A 590 -25.09 14.80 -1.73
C LYS A 590 -25.03 13.55 -2.63
N ALA A 591 -24.37 12.47 -2.21
CA ALA A 591 -24.25 11.22 -2.97
C ALA A 591 -25.56 10.44 -3.01
N LEU A 592 -26.33 10.40 -1.91
CA LEU A 592 -27.65 9.79 -1.86
C LEU A 592 -28.65 10.55 -2.74
N ARG A 593 -28.68 11.89 -2.65
CA ARG A 593 -29.55 12.71 -3.52
C ARG A 593 -29.17 12.51 -4.98
N LEU A 594 -27.89 12.63 -5.32
CA LEU A 594 -27.40 12.34 -6.66
C LEU A 594 -27.79 10.92 -7.11
N CYS A 595 -27.72 9.92 -6.23
CA CYS A 595 -28.17 8.54 -6.52
C CYS A 595 -29.66 8.47 -6.85
N ASP A 596 -30.53 9.06 -6.03
CA ASP A 596 -31.99 9.07 -6.24
C ASP A 596 -32.39 9.91 -7.48
N ASP A 597 -31.77 11.07 -7.69
CA ASP A 597 -31.99 11.95 -8.84
C ASP A 597 -31.50 11.27 -10.14
N ILE A 598 -30.37 10.56 -10.09
CA ILE A 598 -29.88 9.70 -11.19
C ILE A 598 -30.88 8.58 -11.49
N MET A 599 -31.33 7.82 -10.48
CA MET A 599 -32.27 6.71 -10.70
C MET A 599 -33.61 7.22 -11.25
N THR A 600 -34.05 8.40 -10.80
CA THR A 600 -35.25 9.08 -11.29
C THR A 600 -35.09 9.55 -12.73
N ALA A 601 -33.97 10.19 -13.09
CA ALA A 601 -33.70 10.68 -14.44
C ALA A 601 -33.39 9.55 -15.44
N ALA A 602 -32.81 8.44 -14.98
CA ALA A 602 -32.52 7.25 -15.79
C ALA A 602 -33.73 6.28 -15.90
N GLY A 603 -34.71 6.38 -15.00
CA GLY A 603 -35.88 5.51 -14.96
C GLY A 603 -35.60 4.06 -14.56
N VAL A 604 -34.45 3.78 -13.93
CA VAL A 604 -33.98 2.43 -13.56
C VAL A 604 -33.39 2.42 -12.16
N THR A 605 -33.63 1.34 -11.40
CA THR A 605 -32.96 1.08 -10.12
C THR A 605 -31.61 0.41 -10.37
N SER A 606 -30.56 0.86 -9.68
CA SER A 606 -29.20 0.37 -9.88
C SER A 606 -28.50 0.03 -8.54
N PRO A 607 -28.48 -1.25 -8.12
CA PRO A 607 -27.77 -1.68 -6.92
C PRO A 607 -26.30 -1.27 -6.95
N GLY A 608 -25.77 -0.86 -5.80
CA GLY A 608 -24.37 -0.41 -5.66
C GLY A 608 -24.05 0.97 -6.26
N LEU A 609 -24.98 1.65 -6.96
CA LEU A 609 -24.75 2.98 -7.54
C LEU A 609 -24.24 3.98 -6.47
N LEU A 610 -24.83 3.92 -5.28
CA LEU A 610 -24.45 4.71 -4.11
C LEU A 610 -23.00 4.47 -3.64
N GLU A 611 -22.51 3.23 -3.70
CA GLU A 611 -21.11 2.90 -3.39
C GLU A 611 -20.18 3.46 -4.48
N VAL A 612 -20.59 3.33 -5.75
CA VAL A 612 -19.86 3.90 -6.91
C VAL A 612 -19.84 5.44 -6.89
N ILE A 613 -20.86 6.11 -6.33
CA ILE A 613 -20.84 7.58 -6.15
C ILE A 613 -19.91 7.99 -4.99
N LEU A 614 -19.79 7.18 -3.94
CA LEU A 614 -18.90 7.48 -2.80
C LEU A 614 -17.43 7.26 -3.15
N ASP A 615 -17.09 6.10 -3.70
CA ASP A 615 -15.70 5.65 -3.87
C ASP A 615 -15.17 5.74 -5.32
N GLY A 616 -16.03 6.07 -6.29
CA GLY A 616 -15.71 6.13 -7.72
C GLY A 616 -15.56 7.54 -8.32
N THR A 617 -15.32 7.59 -9.63
CA THR A 617 -15.21 8.80 -10.45
C THR A 617 -16.51 9.12 -11.19
N PHE A 618 -16.64 10.35 -11.72
CA PHE A 618 -17.72 10.72 -12.65
C PHE A 618 -17.87 9.72 -13.81
N SER A 619 -16.75 9.19 -14.33
CA SER A 619 -16.74 8.17 -15.38
C SER A 619 -17.29 6.82 -14.90
N ASP A 620 -16.93 6.38 -13.69
CA ASP A 620 -17.45 5.13 -13.12
C ASP A 620 -18.96 5.20 -12.88
N ILE A 621 -19.43 6.33 -12.36
CA ILE A 621 -20.84 6.61 -12.09
C ILE A 621 -21.63 6.62 -13.41
N LEU A 622 -21.15 7.36 -14.42
CA LEU A 622 -21.74 7.35 -15.77
C LEU A 622 -21.79 5.94 -16.38
N ASN A 623 -20.71 5.17 -16.24
CA ASN A 623 -20.61 3.80 -16.74
C ASN A 623 -21.53 2.81 -15.98
N HIS A 624 -21.75 3.01 -14.68
CA HIS A 624 -22.63 2.17 -13.86
C HIS A 624 -24.10 2.39 -14.25
N ILE A 625 -24.51 3.64 -14.49
CA ILE A 625 -25.86 3.97 -14.98
C ILE A 625 -26.07 3.46 -16.40
N ALA A 626 -25.08 3.65 -17.29
CA ALA A 626 -25.13 3.14 -18.67
C ALA A 626 -25.39 1.62 -18.71
N ARG A 627 -24.72 0.86 -17.83
CA ARG A 627 -24.93 -0.59 -17.70
C ARG A 627 -26.32 -0.94 -17.18
N ALA A 628 -26.87 -0.17 -16.24
CA ALA A 628 -28.24 -0.39 -15.75
C ALA A 628 -29.29 -0.13 -16.84
N ILE A 629 -29.16 0.94 -17.63
CA ILE A 629 -30.08 1.28 -18.74
C ILE A 629 -30.03 0.24 -19.87
N LEU A 630 -28.86 -0.35 -20.14
CA LEU A 630 -28.68 -1.35 -21.20
C LEU A 630 -29.27 -2.74 -20.87
N VAL A 631 -29.82 -2.96 -19.67
CA VAL A 631 -30.44 -4.23 -19.26
C VAL A 631 -31.97 -4.10 -19.21
N LEU A 632 -32.60 -4.12 -20.39
CA LEU A 632 -34.05 -4.28 -20.53
C LEU A 632 -34.40 -5.48 -21.42
N PRO A 633 -35.23 -6.43 -20.95
CA PRO A 633 -35.85 -7.43 -21.82
C PRO A 633 -36.91 -6.77 -22.72
N VAL A 634 -36.88 -7.08 -24.01
CA VAL A 634 -37.93 -6.67 -24.95
C VAL A 634 -39.04 -7.73 -24.94
N GLU A 635 -40.23 -7.41 -24.43
CA GLU A 635 -41.47 -8.00 -24.94
C GLU A 635 -42.75 -7.22 -24.58
N ASN A 636 -43.56 -6.93 -25.61
CA ASN A 636 -44.92 -6.38 -25.60
C ASN A 636 -45.35 -6.31 -27.09
N LEU A 637 -46.56 -6.68 -27.54
CA LEU A 637 -47.81 -7.06 -26.88
C LEU A 637 -48.49 -8.23 -27.64
N SER A 638 -49.50 -8.89 -27.06
CA SER A 638 -50.91 -8.77 -27.52
C SER A 638 -51.88 -9.67 -26.70
N PRO A 639 -53.21 -9.40 -26.65
CA PRO A 639 -54.06 -9.85 -25.53
C PRO A 639 -55.25 -10.81 -25.86
N SER A 640 -55.99 -11.19 -24.79
CA SER A 640 -57.33 -11.83 -24.72
C SER A 640 -57.41 -13.37 -24.79
N PRO A 641 -58.52 -14.02 -24.36
CA PRO A 641 -59.50 -13.71 -23.29
C PRO A 641 -59.64 -14.86 -22.25
N PRO A 642 -60.43 -14.75 -21.16
CA PRO A 642 -60.37 -15.68 -20.02
C PRO A 642 -61.21 -16.97 -20.14
N GLY A 643 -60.69 -18.07 -19.56
CA GLY A 643 -61.37 -19.38 -19.39
C GLY A 643 -61.28 -19.90 -17.94
N ALA A 644 -62.18 -20.80 -17.53
CA ALA A 644 -62.49 -21.02 -16.11
C ALA A 644 -62.08 -22.39 -15.51
N ARG A 645 -61.74 -22.37 -14.21
CA ARG A 645 -61.84 -23.44 -13.19
C ARG A 645 -61.29 -24.86 -13.50
N LYS A 646 -60.38 -25.34 -12.64
CA LYS A 646 -60.64 -26.51 -11.76
C LYS A 646 -59.64 -26.65 -10.60
N ARG A 647 -59.88 -27.62 -9.70
CA ARG A 647 -59.11 -27.98 -8.49
C ARG A 647 -58.49 -29.38 -8.64
N GLN A 648 -57.69 -29.79 -7.65
CA GLN A 648 -57.22 -31.16 -7.33
C GLN A 648 -56.11 -31.71 -8.25
N ALA A 649 -55.17 -32.57 -7.78
CA ALA A 649 -55.03 -33.23 -6.47
C ALA A 649 -53.57 -33.41 -5.98
N ASP A 650 -53.43 -33.66 -4.68
CA ASP A 650 -52.31 -34.30 -3.95
C ASP A 650 -52.38 -35.85 -4.08
N PRO A 651 -51.52 -36.71 -3.46
CA PRO A 651 -50.20 -36.51 -2.84
C PRO A 651 -49.16 -37.63 -3.22
N LEU A 652 -48.02 -37.69 -2.49
CA LEU A 652 -47.25 -38.87 -1.96
C LEU A 652 -45.76 -38.45 -1.80
N SER A 653 -45.12 -38.37 -0.63
CA SER A 653 -44.96 -39.30 0.53
C SER A 653 -44.02 -40.49 0.28
N VAL A 654 -42.90 -40.53 1.02
CA VAL A 654 -42.28 -41.72 1.67
C VAL A 654 -41.20 -41.23 2.66
N ALA A 655 -41.08 -41.89 3.83
CA ALA A 655 -40.02 -41.67 4.84
C ALA A 655 -39.10 -42.89 4.96
N PRO A 656 -37.98 -42.82 5.71
CA PRO A 656 -37.92 -43.35 7.10
C PRO A 656 -37.05 -42.44 8.02
N VAL A 657 -36.63 -42.74 9.27
CA VAL A 657 -36.64 -43.93 10.15
C VAL A 657 -37.13 -43.51 11.57
N LYS A 658 -36.77 -44.22 12.65
CA LYS A 658 -36.93 -43.82 14.07
C LYS A 658 -35.62 -44.08 14.86
N ARG A 659 -35.44 -43.29 15.94
CA ARG A 659 -34.86 -43.61 17.28
C ARG A 659 -33.96 -44.85 17.44
N GLU A 660 -32.88 -44.72 18.22
CA GLU A 660 -32.90 -45.12 19.65
C GLU A 660 -31.76 -44.53 20.51
N ARG A 661 -31.74 -44.85 21.81
CA ARG A 661 -30.84 -44.31 22.85
C ARG A 661 -29.92 -45.40 23.41
N THR A 662 -28.67 -45.05 23.74
CA THR A 662 -27.89 -45.72 24.79
C THR A 662 -26.91 -44.75 25.47
N ASP A 663 -27.08 -44.53 26.78
CA ASP A 663 -25.98 -44.17 27.69
C ASP A 663 -25.33 -45.46 28.22
N PRO A 664 -24.06 -45.42 28.65
CA PRO A 664 -23.81 -45.83 30.03
C PRO A 664 -22.81 -44.93 30.80
N GLN A 665 -22.90 -45.01 32.12
CA GLN A 665 -22.16 -44.19 33.09
C GLN A 665 -20.69 -44.65 33.29
N SER A 666 -19.80 -43.76 33.76
CA SER A 666 -19.42 -43.70 35.20
C SER A 666 -18.05 -43.05 35.50
N LYS A 667 -17.84 -42.72 36.79
CA LYS A 667 -16.56 -42.44 37.48
C LYS A 667 -15.78 -41.16 37.13
N THR A 668 -16.16 -40.07 37.79
CA THR A 668 -15.17 -39.16 38.39
C THR A 668 -14.74 -39.70 39.76
N ALA A 669 -13.43 -39.74 40.02
CA ALA A 669 -12.88 -39.93 41.35
C ALA A 669 -12.47 -38.57 41.93
N ALA A 670 -12.61 -38.39 43.24
CA ALA A 670 -12.20 -37.18 43.94
C ALA A 670 -11.14 -37.53 44.99
N GLU A 671 -9.94 -36.98 44.83
CA GLU A 671 -8.93 -36.96 45.88
C GLU A 671 -8.62 -35.51 46.28
N LYS A 672 -8.39 -35.30 47.57
CA LYS A 672 -8.03 -34.00 48.14
C LYS A 672 -6.51 -33.92 48.27
N LEU A 673 -5.93 -32.80 47.88
CA LEU A 673 -4.69 -32.31 48.49
C LEU A 673 -4.93 -30.91 49.02
N GLN A 674 -4.43 -30.66 50.23
CA GLN A 674 -4.36 -29.33 50.82
C GLN A 674 -3.07 -28.65 50.35
N GLY A 675 -3.11 -27.35 50.07
CA GLY A 675 -1.94 -26.57 49.68
C GLY A 675 -2.25 -25.09 49.74
N ASP A 676 -1.60 -24.42 50.68
CA ASP A 676 -1.32 -22.99 50.87
C ASP A 676 -2.25 -21.90 50.29
N GLY A 677 -2.61 -20.94 51.15
CA GLY A 677 -3.45 -19.81 50.81
C GLY A 677 -2.74 -18.78 49.94
N VAL A 678 -3.05 -18.76 48.64
CA VAL A 678 -2.64 -17.69 47.72
C VAL A 678 -3.41 -16.41 48.04
N SER A 679 -2.68 -15.32 48.34
CA SER A 679 -3.23 -13.97 48.41
C SER A 679 -3.42 -13.41 46.99
N PHE A 680 -4.67 -13.25 46.55
CA PHE A 680 -4.99 -12.73 45.21
C PHE A 680 -5.04 -11.20 45.20
N GLU A 681 -4.10 -10.54 44.51
CA GLU A 681 -4.28 -9.15 44.11
C GLU A 681 -5.14 -9.06 42.85
N SER A 682 -6.33 -8.46 42.97
CA SER A 682 -7.20 -8.15 41.84
C SER A 682 -6.96 -6.72 41.36
N ARG A 683 -6.40 -6.55 40.16
CA ARG A 683 -6.13 -5.23 39.58
C ARG A 683 -7.28 -4.79 38.69
N ALA A 684 -8.00 -3.74 39.10
CA ALA A 684 -9.02 -3.11 38.27
C ALA A 684 -8.37 -2.27 37.15
N VAL A 685 -8.91 -2.40 35.94
CA VAL A 685 -8.49 -1.66 34.75
C VAL A 685 -9.74 -1.21 34.01
N LYS A 686 -9.76 0.01 33.46
CA LYS A 686 -10.87 0.52 32.65
C LYS A 686 -10.42 0.78 31.23
N VAL A 687 -11.26 0.43 30.26
CA VAL A 687 -11.04 0.74 28.84
C VAL A 687 -12.15 1.68 28.39
N ILE A 688 -11.81 2.87 27.89
CA ILE A 688 -12.78 3.84 27.36
C ILE A 688 -12.61 3.93 25.84
N ARG A 689 -13.74 3.87 25.12
CA ARG A 689 -13.77 3.78 23.65
C ARG A 689 -14.68 4.86 23.06
N ARG A 690 -14.73 4.90 21.72
CA ARG A 690 -15.69 5.71 20.95
C ARG A 690 -17.12 5.58 21.50
N ALA A 691 -17.92 6.63 21.34
CA ALA A 691 -19.27 6.75 21.90
C ALA A 691 -19.36 6.75 23.45
N GLY A 692 -18.24 6.78 24.18
CA GLY A 692 -18.22 6.89 25.64
C GLY A 692 -18.34 5.54 26.39
N GLU A 693 -18.22 4.42 25.69
CA GLU A 693 -18.30 3.09 26.31
C GLU A 693 -17.11 2.87 27.27
N VAL A 694 -17.41 2.69 28.56
CA VAL A 694 -16.45 2.33 29.61
C VAL A 694 -16.60 0.84 29.96
N VAL A 695 -15.59 0.05 29.63
CA VAL A 695 -15.52 -1.38 29.97
C VAL A 695 -14.58 -1.56 31.17
N GLU A 696 -15.13 -1.94 32.32
CA GLU A 696 -14.32 -2.32 33.49
C GLU A 696 -13.89 -3.79 33.40
N MET A 697 -12.62 -4.05 33.74
CA MET A 697 -12.00 -5.37 33.67
C MET A 697 -11.24 -5.66 34.97
N THR A 698 -11.50 -6.84 35.57
CA THR A 698 -10.81 -7.31 36.78
C THR A 698 -9.71 -8.29 36.38
N ILE A 699 -8.46 -7.82 36.32
CA ILE A 699 -7.32 -8.68 36.04
C ILE A 699 -7.03 -9.53 37.29
N ARG A 700 -6.90 -10.84 37.08
CA ARG A 700 -6.48 -11.83 38.08
C ARG A 700 -5.11 -12.36 37.69
N ASN A 701 -4.05 -11.89 38.34
CA ASN A 701 -2.72 -12.47 38.19
C ASN A 701 -2.60 -13.76 39.02
N ALA A 702 -1.83 -14.71 38.52
CA ALA A 702 -1.37 -15.89 39.27
C ALA A 702 0.15 -15.91 39.22
N GLU A 703 0.80 -15.45 40.30
CA GLU A 703 2.26 -15.31 40.33
C GLU A 703 2.93 -16.54 40.97
N THR A 704 3.74 -17.25 40.19
CA THR A 704 4.61 -18.33 40.67
C THR A 704 5.86 -17.73 41.30
N ASN A 705 5.82 -17.52 42.62
CA ASN A 705 6.90 -16.82 43.32
C ASN A 705 8.12 -17.74 43.59
N LYS A 706 9.33 -17.15 43.66
CA LYS A 706 10.59 -17.85 43.99
C LYS A 706 11.21 -17.27 45.26
N ASN A 707 11.72 -18.14 46.13
CA ASN A 707 12.21 -17.80 47.46
C ASN A 707 13.35 -16.77 47.49
N SER A 708 13.28 -15.87 48.46
CA SER A 708 14.44 -15.42 49.24
C SER A 708 14.01 -15.15 50.69
N GLN A 709 14.90 -15.35 51.66
CA GLN A 709 14.63 -15.18 53.10
C GLN A 709 15.38 -13.95 53.63
N ASN A 710 14.75 -13.16 54.52
CA ASN A 710 15.19 -13.02 55.92
C ASN A 710 14.39 -11.98 56.72
N ASP A 711 14.05 -12.35 57.95
CA ASP A 711 13.90 -11.58 59.20
C ASP A 711 13.57 -10.07 59.17
N LYS A 712 12.45 -9.71 59.82
CA LYS A 712 12.49 -9.38 61.27
C LYS A 712 11.10 -9.38 61.93
N VAL A 713 11.07 -9.30 63.26
CA VAL A 713 9.91 -9.51 64.14
C VAL A 713 9.75 -8.35 65.11
N GLU A 714 8.52 -7.85 65.30
CA GLU A 714 7.89 -7.32 66.54
C GLU A 714 6.40 -6.98 66.20
N GLN A 715 5.37 -7.40 66.95
CA GLN A 715 4.85 -6.89 68.24
C GLN A 715 4.34 -5.42 68.17
N LEU A 716 3.19 -5.01 68.74
CA LEU A 716 2.17 -5.69 69.57
C LEU A 716 0.83 -4.88 69.61
N GLN A 717 -0.32 -5.58 69.71
CA GLN A 717 -1.57 -5.23 70.43
C GLN A 717 -2.31 -3.85 70.35
N ARG A 718 -3.66 -3.94 70.19
CA ARG A 718 -4.74 -3.12 70.85
C ARG A 718 -4.95 -1.66 70.37
N HIS A 719 -6.12 -0.99 70.53
CA HIS A 719 -7.47 -1.37 71.00
C HIS A 719 -8.58 -0.44 70.44
N SER A 720 -9.77 -1.01 70.13
CA SER A 720 -11.17 -0.52 70.31
C SER A 720 -11.65 0.95 70.13
N SER A 721 -12.95 1.05 69.77
CA SER A 721 -13.97 2.05 70.23
C SER A 721 -13.88 3.52 69.73
N GLU A 722 -14.97 4.31 69.56
CA GLU A 722 -16.42 4.05 69.80
C GLU A 722 -17.39 4.81 68.84
N LYS A 723 -18.61 5.16 69.30
CA LYS A 723 -19.83 5.51 68.51
C LYS A 723 -20.17 7.02 68.42
N PRO A 724 -21.11 7.42 67.51
CA PRO A 724 -21.55 8.80 67.31
C PRO A 724 -22.88 9.17 68.02
N ASP A 725 -23.17 10.47 68.13
CA ASP A 725 -24.46 11.15 68.44
C ASP A 725 -24.21 12.70 68.32
N ARG A 726 -25.13 13.67 68.20
CA ARG A 726 -26.56 13.74 67.77
C ARG A 726 -27.05 15.22 67.74
N ASN A 727 -28.12 15.52 66.97
CA ASN A 727 -29.07 16.66 67.17
C ASN A 727 -28.47 18.11 67.14
N ASN A 728 -29.18 19.25 67.15
CA ASN A 728 -30.58 19.72 66.99
C ASN A 728 -30.50 21.16 66.36
N GLY A 729 -31.53 21.94 65.98
CA GLY A 729 -33.00 21.91 66.12
C GLY A 729 -33.63 23.14 65.39
N LEU A 730 -34.94 23.46 65.60
CA LEU A 730 -35.75 24.36 64.74
C LEU A 730 -36.43 25.57 65.43
N THR A 731 -36.61 26.67 64.66
CA THR A 731 -37.66 27.75 64.69
C THR A 731 -37.57 28.55 63.37
N GLY A 732 -38.53 29.36 62.89
CA GLY A 732 -39.91 29.69 63.31
C GLY A 732 -40.10 31.16 63.74
N GLY A 733 -40.97 32.01 63.14
CA GLY A 733 -41.87 31.88 61.98
C GLY A 733 -42.79 33.12 61.78
N SER A 734 -43.76 33.07 60.84
CA SER A 734 -44.81 34.09 60.48
C SER A 734 -44.35 35.46 59.91
N SER A 735 -45.06 36.14 58.99
CA SER A 735 -46.30 35.81 58.24
C SER A 735 -46.54 36.71 57.00
N GLU A 736 -47.15 36.11 55.97
CA GLU A 736 -48.09 36.69 54.98
C GLU A 736 -47.69 37.65 53.82
N HIS A 737 -48.33 37.30 52.69
CA HIS A 737 -48.77 38.09 51.52
C HIS A 737 -47.90 38.33 50.26
N ASP A 738 -48.63 38.18 49.15
CA ASP A 738 -48.49 38.61 47.75
C ASP A 738 -47.53 37.96 46.74
N LEU A 739 -48.21 37.52 45.66
CA LEU A 739 -47.77 36.97 44.39
C LEU A 739 -46.74 37.84 43.66
N ASN A 740 -45.63 37.23 43.21
CA ASN A 740 -45.17 37.33 41.82
C ASN A 740 -44.05 36.33 41.50
N ASP A 741 -43.77 36.15 40.20
CA ASP A 741 -42.70 35.31 39.67
C ASP A 741 -41.32 35.62 40.27
N MET A 742 -40.59 34.57 40.65
CA MET A 742 -39.13 34.56 40.68
C MET A 742 -38.59 33.19 40.29
N SER A 743 -37.98 33.12 39.11
CA SER A 743 -37.22 31.96 38.66
C SER A 743 -35.91 31.86 39.43
N SER A 744 -35.67 30.73 40.12
CA SER A 744 -34.39 30.45 40.76
C SER A 744 -33.34 30.15 39.70
N PHE A 745 -32.57 31.16 39.29
CA PHE A 745 -31.44 31.01 38.38
C PHE A 745 -30.44 29.99 38.93
N VAL A 746 -30.09 29.00 38.10
CA VAL A 746 -28.89 28.18 38.29
C VAL A 746 -27.76 28.86 37.51
N GLU A 747 -26.70 29.28 38.20
CA GLU A 747 -25.59 30.01 37.59
C GLU A 747 -24.79 29.10 36.62
N THR A 748 -25.02 29.27 35.32
CA THR A 748 -24.38 28.48 34.25
C THR A 748 -22.93 28.91 34.05
N ARG A 749 -22.01 28.45 34.92
CA ARG A 749 -20.57 28.68 34.78
C ARG A 749 -20.09 28.27 33.39
N ALA A 750 -19.47 29.20 32.67
CA ALA A 750 -19.04 29.00 31.29
C ALA A 750 -17.95 27.92 31.18
N LEU A 751 -18.17 26.94 30.29
CA LEU A 751 -17.20 25.91 29.98
C LEU A 751 -16.20 26.43 28.93
N GLY A 752 -14.93 26.06 29.08
CA GLY A 752 -13.86 26.36 28.15
C GLY A 752 -13.17 25.08 27.68
N LEU A 753 -12.79 25.04 26.40
CA LEU A 753 -11.92 24.02 25.83
C LEU A 753 -10.55 24.65 25.56
N SER A 754 -9.49 24.00 26.04
CA SER A 754 -8.11 24.42 25.81
C SER A 754 -7.28 23.26 25.28
N LEU A 755 -6.55 23.47 24.19
CA LEU A 755 -5.61 22.47 23.68
C LEU A 755 -4.48 22.24 24.70
N SER A 756 -4.25 20.98 25.05
CA SER A 756 -3.30 20.57 26.10
C SER A 756 -2.04 19.97 25.50
N TRP A 757 -2.18 19.09 24.50
CA TRP A 757 -1.09 18.59 23.66
C TRP A 757 -1.61 18.08 22.31
N SER A 758 -0.69 17.93 21.36
CA SER A 758 -0.92 17.30 20.05
C SER A 758 0.24 16.37 19.71
N SER A 759 -0.04 15.18 19.20
CA SER A 759 0.99 14.21 18.79
C SER A 759 0.85 13.85 17.31
N ASP A 760 1.97 13.79 16.60
CA ASP A 760 2.01 13.50 15.17
C ASP A 760 1.93 11.98 14.91
N THR A 761 0.98 11.58 14.06
CA THR A 761 0.79 10.21 13.60
C THR A 761 1.29 9.99 12.16
N GLY A 762 1.89 11.02 11.54
CA GLY A 762 2.61 10.98 10.27
C GLY A 762 1.76 10.89 8.99
N ARG A 763 0.44 10.63 9.10
CA ARG A 763 -0.57 10.79 8.04
C ARG A 763 -1.99 10.49 8.56
N CYS A 764 -2.93 11.42 8.40
CA CYS A 764 -4.40 11.36 8.61
C CYS A 764 -4.96 10.37 9.66
N VAL A 765 -5.65 10.89 10.68
CA VAL A 765 -6.25 10.09 11.77
C VAL A 765 -7.78 10.01 11.67
N ASP A 766 -8.28 9.03 10.90
CA ASP A 766 -9.72 8.69 10.87
C ASP A 766 -10.11 7.74 12.03
N ALA A 767 -9.17 6.94 12.53
CA ALA A 767 -9.41 6.04 13.66
C ALA A 767 -9.71 6.80 14.95
N SER A 768 -10.69 6.33 15.73
CA SER A 768 -11.02 6.97 17.01
C SER A 768 -10.12 6.42 18.14
N PRO A 769 -9.61 7.26 19.07
CA PRO A 769 -8.78 6.82 20.18
C PRO A 769 -9.42 5.73 21.06
N VAL A 770 -8.57 4.97 21.77
CA VAL A 770 -9.00 4.13 22.90
C VAL A 770 -8.09 4.36 24.09
N LEU A 771 -8.69 4.58 25.26
CA LEU A 771 -8.00 4.86 26.51
C LEU A 771 -7.95 3.61 27.38
N LEU A 772 -6.80 3.37 28.01
CA LEU A 772 -6.58 2.28 28.98
C LEU A 772 -6.08 2.86 30.30
N VAL A 773 -6.94 2.84 31.32
CA VAL A 773 -6.68 3.37 32.67
C VAL A 773 -6.26 2.23 33.59
N GLN A 774 -5.08 2.35 34.20
CA GLN A 774 -4.50 1.36 35.10
C GLN A 774 -4.14 2.01 36.45
N ALA A 775 -4.58 1.41 37.56
CA ALA A 775 -4.16 1.82 38.90
C ALA A 775 -2.64 1.57 39.09
N GLY A 776 -1.93 2.54 39.66
CA GLY A 776 -0.48 2.47 39.90
C GLY A 776 -0.08 1.44 40.96
N MET A 777 1.16 0.92 40.85
CA MET A 777 1.76 0.03 41.86
C MET A 777 2.78 0.84 42.68
N GLY A 778 2.41 1.30 43.87
CA GLY A 778 3.33 1.97 44.79
C GLY A 778 2.67 2.50 46.06
N GLN A 779 3.25 2.20 47.23
CA GLN A 779 2.83 2.81 48.50
C GLN A 779 3.38 4.24 48.67
N ARG A 780 2.90 5.17 47.83
CA ARG A 780 2.81 6.64 48.04
C ARG A 780 2.37 7.32 46.74
N SER A 781 1.29 8.12 46.82
CA SER A 781 0.65 8.93 45.75
C SER A 781 -0.14 8.16 44.68
N ASP A 782 -1.39 8.60 44.47
CA ASP A 782 -2.39 8.02 43.56
C ASP A 782 -2.13 8.31 42.07
N SER A 783 -1.01 7.81 41.54
CA SER A 783 -0.72 7.91 40.11
C SER A 783 -1.45 6.83 39.30
N THR A 784 -2.66 7.15 38.83
CA THR A 784 -3.32 6.40 37.75
C THR A 784 -2.56 6.62 36.45
N LYS A 785 -2.18 5.54 35.76
CA LYS A 785 -1.59 5.63 34.42
C LYS A 785 -2.66 5.42 33.37
N THR A 786 -2.82 6.39 32.48
CA THR A 786 -3.76 6.28 31.35
C THR A 786 -3.02 6.36 30.03
N THR A 787 -3.17 5.32 29.20
CA THR A 787 -2.55 5.19 27.88
C THR A 787 -3.57 5.38 26.78
N VAL A 788 -3.26 6.20 25.77
CA VAL A 788 -4.02 6.39 24.54
C VAL A 788 -3.49 5.46 23.47
N PHE A 789 -4.36 4.69 22.83
CA PHE A 789 -4.03 3.92 21.62
C PHE A 789 -4.69 4.56 20.40
N ILE A 790 -3.90 4.81 19.36
CA ILE A 790 -4.35 5.46 18.12
C ILE A 790 -3.65 4.85 16.90
N GLY A 791 -4.38 4.75 15.79
CA GLY A 791 -3.86 4.29 14.49
C GLY A 791 -4.08 5.34 13.41
N SER A 792 -3.31 5.31 12.33
CA SER A 792 -3.42 6.32 11.26
C SER A 792 -3.12 5.80 9.85
N HIS A 793 -3.30 6.68 8.86
CA HIS A 793 -3.07 6.39 7.45
C HIS A 793 -1.58 6.27 7.08
N SER A 794 -0.65 6.48 8.02
CA SER A 794 0.78 6.25 7.83
C SER A 794 1.22 4.81 8.17
N HIS A 795 0.24 3.93 8.47
CA HIS A 795 0.41 2.56 8.95
C HIS A 795 0.95 2.48 10.39
N ARG A 796 1.07 3.61 11.10
CA ARG A 796 1.50 3.66 12.50
C ARG A 796 0.34 3.35 13.43
N MET A 797 0.58 2.41 14.35
CA MET A 797 -0.16 2.24 15.60
C MET A 797 0.71 2.80 16.73
N GLN A 798 0.21 3.79 17.46
CA GLN A 798 0.93 4.46 18.55
C GLN A 798 0.25 4.21 19.90
N ALA A 799 1.07 4.17 20.95
CA ALA A 799 0.64 4.31 22.34
C ALA A 799 1.21 5.61 22.91
N LEU A 800 0.35 6.49 23.42
CA LEU A 800 0.72 7.77 24.02
C LEU A 800 0.33 7.79 25.50
N ASP A 801 1.06 8.55 26.31
CA ASP A 801 0.65 8.90 27.66
C ASP A 801 -0.42 10.01 27.65
N LEU A 802 -1.55 9.83 28.34
CA LEU A 802 -2.67 10.78 28.29
C LEU A 802 -2.33 12.15 28.91
N ALA A 803 -1.46 12.19 29.93
CA ALA A 803 -1.15 13.44 30.62
C ALA A 803 -0.19 14.33 29.83
N THR A 804 0.75 13.72 29.09
CA THR A 804 1.85 14.43 28.41
C THR A 804 1.79 14.41 26.89
N GLY A 805 1.02 13.50 26.28
CA GLY A 805 1.08 13.21 24.84
C GLY A 805 2.33 12.44 24.42
N GLY A 806 3.21 12.10 25.36
CA GLY A 806 4.49 11.46 25.10
C GLY A 806 4.33 10.05 24.52
N LEU A 807 5.08 9.76 23.47
CA LEU A 807 5.10 8.45 22.80
C LEU A 807 5.69 7.37 23.72
N LEU A 808 4.86 6.41 24.12
CA LEU A 808 5.26 5.24 24.91
C LEU A 808 5.83 4.13 24.02
N TRP A 809 5.19 3.89 22.86
CA TRP A 809 5.72 3.05 21.78
C TRP A 809 5.02 3.35 20.45
N GLU A 810 5.68 3.00 19.34
CA GLU A 810 5.12 3.02 17.99
C GLU A 810 5.36 1.68 17.29
N ARG A 811 4.40 1.25 16.48
CA ARG A 811 4.49 0.06 15.65
C ARG A 811 3.95 0.35 14.25
N VAL A 812 4.77 0.14 13.22
CA VAL A 812 4.33 0.20 11.81
C VAL A 812 3.76 -1.16 11.41
N LEU A 813 2.56 -1.17 10.82
CA LEU A 813 1.85 -2.35 10.30
C LEU A 813 1.91 -2.40 8.75
N GLY A 814 1.37 -3.44 8.12
CA GLY A 814 1.47 -3.62 6.66
C GLY A 814 0.64 -2.62 5.86
N GLY A 815 -0.48 -2.15 6.40
CA GLY A 815 -1.40 -1.20 5.76
C GLY A 815 -1.85 -0.03 6.64
N ARG A 816 -2.69 0.85 6.07
CA ARG A 816 -3.33 1.95 6.79
C ARG A 816 -4.30 1.45 7.87
N ILE A 817 -4.49 2.25 8.92
CA ILE A 817 -5.36 1.94 10.06
C ILE A 817 -6.44 3.02 10.14
N GLU A 818 -7.69 2.63 9.89
CA GLU A 818 -8.88 3.51 9.98
C GLU A 818 -9.84 3.06 11.10
N GLY A 819 -9.75 1.79 11.51
CA GLY A 819 -10.52 1.25 12.64
C GLY A 819 -9.90 1.64 13.97
N SER A 820 -10.73 1.97 14.96
CA SER A 820 -10.28 2.01 16.35
C SER A 820 -9.66 0.68 16.75
N ALA A 821 -8.59 0.73 17.55
CA ALA A 821 -8.11 -0.44 18.25
C ALA A 821 -9.09 -0.85 19.38
N ALA A 822 -8.88 -2.03 19.93
CA ALA A 822 -9.53 -2.50 21.15
C ALA A 822 -8.49 -3.07 22.13
N VAL A 823 -8.92 -3.34 23.36
CA VAL A 823 -8.07 -3.97 24.38
C VAL A 823 -8.70 -5.28 24.82
N SER A 824 -7.89 -6.33 24.79
CA SER A 824 -8.21 -7.69 25.26
C SER A 824 -8.71 -7.74 26.70
N GLN A 825 -9.51 -8.76 27.03
CA GLN A 825 -10.14 -9.00 28.35
C GLN A 825 -9.14 -9.00 29.53
N CYS A 826 -7.86 -9.33 29.29
CA CYS A 826 -6.80 -9.36 30.30
C CYS A 826 -5.96 -8.07 30.36
N GLY A 827 -6.26 -7.05 29.55
CA GLY A 827 -5.54 -5.77 29.57
C GLY A 827 -4.09 -5.80 29.06
N THR A 828 -3.62 -6.90 28.47
CA THR A 828 -2.22 -7.08 28.03
C THR A 828 -2.00 -6.94 26.52
N LEU A 829 -3.05 -7.12 25.71
CA LEU A 829 -3.01 -6.99 24.26
C LEU A 829 -3.92 -5.87 23.75
N VAL A 830 -3.39 -5.04 22.86
CA VAL A 830 -4.11 -4.16 21.94
C VAL A 830 -4.43 -4.96 20.69
N ILE A 831 -5.63 -4.78 20.13
CA ILE A 831 -6.13 -5.54 18.97
C ILE A 831 -6.61 -4.54 17.93
N VAL A 832 -6.11 -4.62 16.69
CA VAL A 832 -6.42 -3.62 15.65
C VAL A 832 -6.53 -4.26 14.27
N GLY A 833 -7.52 -3.81 13.49
CA GLY A 833 -7.70 -4.17 12.08
C GLY A 833 -6.87 -3.29 11.16
N CYS A 834 -6.40 -3.85 10.05
CA CYS A 834 -5.53 -3.15 9.10
C CYS A 834 -5.94 -3.42 7.64
N TYR A 835 -5.63 -2.47 6.75
CA TYR A 835 -5.99 -2.53 5.32
C TYR A 835 -5.09 -3.44 4.46
N ASP A 836 -4.10 -4.08 5.05
CA ASP A 836 -3.35 -5.20 4.45
C ASP A 836 -4.11 -6.55 4.53
N GLY A 837 -5.29 -6.57 5.16
CA GLY A 837 -6.05 -7.79 5.41
C GLY A 837 -5.63 -8.54 6.66
N CYS A 838 -4.94 -7.89 7.61
CA CYS A 838 -4.53 -8.48 8.88
C CYS A 838 -5.25 -7.88 10.09
N VAL A 839 -5.43 -8.73 11.11
CA VAL A 839 -5.82 -8.35 12.48
C VAL A 839 -4.61 -8.56 13.37
N TYR A 840 -4.09 -7.47 13.93
CA TYR A 840 -2.87 -7.46 14.73
C TYR A 840 -3.17 -7.47 16.22
N PHE A 841 -2.47 -8.33 16.96
CA PHE A 841 -2.50 -8.40 18.42
C PHE A 841 -1.14 -7.95 18.96
N LEU A 842 -1.09 -6.72 19.50
CA LEU A 842 0.13 -6.05 19.94
C LEU A 842 0.22 -6.01 21.46
N SER A 843 1.42 -6.09 22.02
CA SER A 843 1.70 -5.90 23.45
C SER A 843 1.31 -4.48 23.91
N VAL A 844 0.44 -4.36 24.92
CA VAL A 844 0.12 -3.08 25.58
C VAL A 844 1.37 -2.37 26.11
N ALA A 845 2.37 -3.14 26.57
CA ALA A 845 3.56 -2.59 27.20
C ALA A 845 4.67 -2.18 26.22
N SER A 846 4.73 -2.77 25.02
CA SER A 846 5.89 -2.66 24.11
C SER A 846 5.56 -2.47 22.63
N GLY A 847 4.29 -2.56 22.21
CA GLY A 847 3.90 -2.53 20.79
C GLY A 847 4.31 -3.76 19.98
N GLU A 848 5.03 -4.71 20.59
CA GLU A 848 5.49 -5.94 19.95
C GLU A 848 4.30 -6.80 19.49
N THR A 849 4.39 -7.28 18.26
CA THR A 849 3.37 -8.16 17.67
C THR A 849 3.42 -9.54 18.34
N ARG A 850 2.33 -9.92 19.02
CA ARG A 850 2.20 -11.19 19.76
C ARG A 850 1.46 -12.26 18.95
N TRP A 851 0.56 -11.83 18.05
CA TRP A 851 -0.12 -12.65 17.05
C TRP A 851 -0.58 -11.76 15.88
N VAL A 852 -0.74 -12.36 14.71
CA VAL A 852 -1.36 -11.75 13.52
C VAL A 852 -2.31 -12.80 12.94
N PHE A 853 -3.49 -12.36 12.50
CA PHE A 853 -4.46 -13.20 11.83
C PHE A 853 -4.86 -12.61 10.48
N GLU A 854 -4.77 -13.39 9.40
CA GLU A 854 -5.11 -12.97 8.04
C GLU A 854 -6.61 -13.17 7.74
N THR A 855 -7.29 -12.12 7.30
CA THR A 855 -8.64 -12.15 6.74
C THR A 855 -8.61 -12.25 5.22
N GLY A 856 -9.76 -12.40 4.55
CA GLY A 856 -9.80 -12.53 3.08
C GLY A 856 -9.54 -11.21 2.32
N ASP A 857 -9.69 -10.08 3.00
CA ASP A 857 -9.54 -8.71 2.49
C ASP A 857 -9.34 -7.75 3.69
N ALA A 858 -9.17 -6.45 3.44
CA ALA A 858 -8.95 -5.37 4.40
C ALA A 858 -9.90 -5.34 5.61
N VAL A 859 -9.45 -4.74 6.71
CA VAL A 859 -10.16 -4.68 8.00
C VAL A 859 -10.29 -3.24 8.50
N LYS A 860 -11.34 -2.53 8.09
CA LYS A 860 -11.74 -1.22 8.65
C LYS A 860 -12.44 -1.35 10.02
N SER A 861 -13.06 -2.50 10.30
CA SER A 861 -13.82 -2.75 11.53
C SER A 861 -12.96 -2.55 12.79
N CYS A 862 -13.47 -1.81 13.77
CA CYS A 862 -12.98 -1.92 15.15
C CYS A 862 -13.26 -3.36 15.67
N PRO A 863 -12.31 -4.03 16.35
CA PRO A 863 -12.56 -5.32 16.98
C PRO A 863 -13.38 -5.16 18.28
N THR A 864 -14.40 -5.98 18.49
CA THR A 864 -15.15 -6.03 19.75
C THR A 864 -14.74 -7.24 20.58
N VAL A 865 -14.40 -7.00 21.84
CA VAL A 865 -13.86 -8.02 22.75
C VAL A 865 -14.95 -8.52 23.68
N ASP A 866 -15.22 -9.83 23.65
CA ASP A 866 -16.19 -10.48 24.53
C ASP A 866 -15.69 -10.52 25.98
N PRO A 867 -16.38 -9.88 26.94
CA PRO A 867 -15.93 -9.82 28.33
C PRO A 867 -16.08 -11.16 29.07
N LEU A 868 -16.78 -12.15 28.48
CA LEU A 868 -16.93 -13.48 29.08
C LEU A 868 -15.79 -14.45 28.70
N ARG A 869 -15.53 -14.65 27.40
CA ARG A 869 -14.55 -15.63 26.88
C ARG A 869 -13.27 -15.01 26.30
N GLY A 870 -13.17 -13.68 26.24
CA GLY A 870 -11.99 -12.98 25.73
C GLY A 870 -11.80 -13.07 24.21
N LEU A 871 -12.82 -13.52 23.46
CA LEU A 871 -12.79 -13.56 22.00
C LEU A 871 -12.78 -12.14 21.42
N ALA A 872 -11.96 -11.90 20.40
CA ALA A 872 -11.93 -10.67 19.63
C ALA A 872 -12.71 -10.88 18.33
N ILE A 873 -13.74 -10.07 18.10
CA ILE A 873 -14.73 -10.27 17.05
C ILE A 873 -14.67 -9.08 16.08
N VAL A 874 -14.46 -9.33 14.79
CA VAL A 874 -14.10 -8.27 13.82
C VAL A 874 -14.61 -8.57 12.41
N GLY A 875 -15.07 -7.54 11.70
CA GLY A 875 -15.52 -7.60 10.31
C GLY A 875 -14.42 -7.31 9.28
N SER A 876 -14.45 -8.00 8.14
CA SER A 876 -13.54 -7.80 7.00
C SER A 876 -14.31 -7.39 5.75
N HIS A 877 -13.61 -6.80 4.79
CA HIS A 877 -14.16 -6.43 3.50
C HIS A 877 -14.51 -7.65 2.63
N ASP A 878 -14.01 -8.85 2.99
CA ASP A 878 -14.30 -10.13 2.33
C ASP A 878 -15.75 -10.64 2.55
N GLY A 879 -16.62 -9.80 3.12
CA GLY A 879 -18.01 -10.10 3.45
C GLY A 879 -18.20 -10.93 4.72
N HIS A 880 -17.17 -11.14 5.54
CA HIS A 880 -17.27 -11.97 6.75
C HIS A 880 -16.94 -11.25 8.05
N VAL A 881 -17.49 -11.81 9.13
CA VAL A 881 -17.10 -11.56 10.52
C VAL A 881 -16.40 -12.79 11.09
N TYR A 882 -15.37 -12.54 11.88
CA TYR A 882 -14.47 -13.52 12.48
C TYR A 882 -14.50 -13.41 13.99
N ALA A 883 -14.43 -14.52 14.72
CA ALA A 883 -14.13 -14.55 16.15
C ALA A 883 -12.79 -15.23 16.42
N LEU A 884 -11.88 -14.49 17.04
CA LEU A 884 -10.47 -14.84 17.21
C LEU A 884 -10.17 -15.02 18.70
N ASN A 885 -9.56 -16.15 19.07
CA ASN A 885 -9.11 -16.39 20.44
C ASN A 885 -7.63 -15.97 20.58
N PRO A 886 -7.31 -14.88 21.30
CA PRO A 886 -5.93 -14.41 21.45
C PRO A 886 -5.05 -15.31 22.33
N GLN A 887 -5.64 -16.19 23.14
CA GLN A 887 -4.90 -17.13 24.00
C GLN A 887 -4.46 -18.38 23.24
N THR A 888 -5.32 -18.93 22.38
CA THR A 888 -5.00 -20.11 21.56
C THR A 888 -4.49 -19.78 20.16
N GLN A 889 -4.48 -18.50 19.77
CA GLN A 889 -4.07 -18.00 18.45
C GLN A 889 -4.84 -18.67 17.29
N GLN A 890 -6.15 -18.82 17.46
CA GLN A 890 -7.03 -19.50 16.50
C GLN A 890 -8.29 -18.69 16.20
N CYS A 891 -8.77 -18.80 14.97
CA CYS A 891 -10.15 -18.44 14.61
C CYS A 891 -11.10 -19.51 15.13
N VAL A 892 -12.04 -19.13 16.01
CA VAL A 892 -13.04 -20.02 16.60
C VAL A 892 -14.20 -20.25 15.64
N TRP A 893 -14.63 -19.19 14.95
CA TRP A 893 -15.61 -19.27 13.87
C TRP A 893 -15.48 -18.11 12.88
N LYS A 894 -15.90 -18.33 11.63
CA LYS A 894 -16.04 -17.35 10.54
C LYS A 894 -17.47 -17.41 10.00
N ARG A 895 -18.12 -16.26 9.77
CA ARG A 895 -19.51 -16.18 9.24
C ARG A 895 -19.60 -15.12 8.13
N HIS A 896 -20.23 -15.47 7.01
CA HIS A 896 -20.54 -14.54 5.93
C HIS A 896 -21.79 -13.69 6.28
N CYS A 897 -21.74 -12.39 5.99
CA CYS A 897 -22.75 -11.39 6.36
C CYS A 897 -23.81 -11.14 5.28
N GLY A 898 -24.02 -12.08 4.36
CA GLY A 898 -25.04 -12.00 3.30
C GLY A 898 -24.57 -11.35 2.00
N GLY A 899 -23.76 -10.28 2.09
CA GLY A 899 -23.15 -9.61 0.95
C GLY A 899 -22.58 -8.23 1.32
N GLY A 900 -21.70 -7.69 0.47
CA GLY A 900 -21.00 -6.43 0.70
C GLY A 900 -19.96 -6.49 1.84
N ALA A 901 -19.08 -5.48 1.89
CA ALA A 901 -18.01 -5.41 2.88
C ALA A 901 -18.55 -5.18 4.31
N VAL A 902 -17.87 -5.72 5.33
CA VAL A 902 -18.23 -5.53 6.75
C VAL A 902 -17.44 -4.35 7.33
N PHE A 903 -17.83 -3.13 6.93
CA PHE A 903 -17.26 -1.88 7.46
C PHE A 903 -17.72 -1.60 8.89
N SER A 904 -18.98 -1.92 9.20
CA SER A 904 -19.56 -1.71 10.53
C SER A 904 -18.81 -2.55 11.57
N SER A 905 -18.57 -1.98 12.74
CA SER A 905 -17.88 -2.71 13.81
C SER A 905 -18.89 -3.52 14.63
N PRO A 906 -18.64 -4.81 14.92
CA PRO A 906 -19.57 -5.63 15.69
C PRO A 906 -19.91 -5.04 17.06
N TYR A 907 -21.17 -5.12 17.49
CA TYR A 907 -21.62 -4.73 18.82
C TYR A 907 -22.11 -5.95 19.62
N LEU A 908 -21.68 -6.09 20.87
CA LEU A 908 -22.00 -7.24 21.72
C LEU A 908 -22.88 -6.84 22.90
N HIS A 909 -24.16 -7.23 22.85
CA HIS A 909 -25.10 -7.03 23.95
C HIS A 909 -24.83 -8.07 25.05
N SER A 910 -23.92 -7.74 25.96
CA SER A 910 -23.31 -8.70 26.91
C SER A 910 -24.31 -9.52 27.74
N SER A 911 -25.43 -8.93 28.19
CA SER A 911 -26.41 -9.61 29.06
C SER A 911 -27.40 -10.50 28.32
N LEU A 912 -27.74 -10.19 27.06
CA LEU A 912 -28.49 -11.08 26.17
C LEU A 912 -27.58 -12.05 25.40
N ARG A 913 -26.27 -11.81 25.44
CA ARG A 913 -25.22 -12.52 24.71
C ARG A 913 -25.54 -12.65 23.22
N GLN A 914 -25.98 -11.52 22.64
CA GLN A 914 -26.28 -11.35 21.22
C GLN A 914 -25.23 -10.44 20.58
N LEU A 915 -24.68 -10.85 19.43
CA LEU A 915 -23.73 -10.10 18.64
C LEU A 915 -24.42 -9.49 17.42
N TYR A 916 -24.23 -8.21 17.17
CA TYR A 916 -24.85 -7.46 16.09
C TYR A 916 -23.78 -7.02 15.08
N VAL A 917 -23.97 -7.33 13.80
CA VAL A 917 -23.01 -7.08 12.72
C VAL A 917 -23.75 -6.61 11.49
N ALA A 918 -23.32 -5.51 10.85
CA ALA A 918 -23.91 -5.04 9.60
C ALA A 918 -22.91 -4.95 8.45
N SER A 919 -23.40 -5.07 7.22
CA SER A 919 -22.59 -4.96 5.99
C SER A 919 -23.12 -3.88 5.04
N LEU A 920 -22.27 -3.46 4.10
CA LEU A 920 -22.67 -2.53 3.05
C LEU A 920 -23.74 -3.12 2.10
N GLY A 921 -23.87 -4.46 2.02
CA GLY A 921 -24.97 -5.13 1.32
C GLY A 921 -26.36 -4.97 1.96
N GLY A 922 -26.55 -4.01 2.86
CA GLY A 922 -27.84 -3.69 3.48
C GLY A 922 -28.33 -4.70 4.53
N HIS A 923 -27.45 -5.57 5.03
CA HIS A 923 -27.80 -6.58 6.03
C HIS A 923 -27.37 -6.16 7.44
N LEU A 924 -28.24 -6.41 8.43
CA LEU A 924 -27.93 -6.41 9.86
C LEU A 924 -28.23 -7.82 10.40
N LEU A 925 -27.19 -8.53 10.85
CA LEU A 925 -27.28 -9.86 11.41
C LEU A 925 -27.22 -9.79 12.94
N CYS A 926 -28.06 -10.57 13.61
CA CYS A 926 -27.88 -10.95 15.00
C CYS A 926 -27.33 -12.37 15.05
N LEU A 927 -26.18 -12.54 15.71
CA LEU A 927 -25.42 -13.78 15.79
C LEU A 927 -25.28 -14.24 17.25
N ASN A 928 -25.12 -15.54 17.45
CA ASN A 928 -24.59 -16.10 18.68
C ASN A 928 -23.06 -15.88 18.71
N PRO A 929 -22.48 -15.14 19.68
CA PRO A 929 -21.04 -14.88 19.74
C PRO A 929 -20.18 -16.13 20.02
N ASP A 930 -20.78 -17.23 20.50
CA ASP A 930 -20.05 -18.46 20.82
C ASP A 930 -19.89 -19.40 19.63
N SER A 931 -20.88 -19.46 18.73
CA SER A 931 -20.92 -20.37 17.57
C SER A 931 -20.89 -19.65 16.22
N GLY A 932 -21.08 -18.32 16.21
CA GLY A 932 -21.27 -17.53 15.01
C GLY A 932 -22.56 -17.86 14.27
N GLU A 933 -23.51 -18.61 14.85
CA GLU A 933 -24.78 -18.95 14.22
C GLU A 933 -25.69 -17.72 14.10
N VAL A 934 -26.44 -17.65 13.00
CA VAL A 934 -27.39 -16.54 12.75
C VAL A 934 -28.67 -16.79 13.54
N LEU A 935 -28.98 -15.89 14.47
CA LEU A 935 -30.22 -15.89 15.25
C LEU A 935 -31.35 -15.23 14.44
N TRP A 936 -31.04 -14.15 13.72
CA TRP A 936 -31.89 -13.53 12.70
C TRP A 936 -31.08 -12.58 11.81
N THR A 937 -31.66 -12.23 10.66
CA THR A 937 -31.15 -11.17 9.76
C THR A 937 -32.28 -10.20 9.46
N TYR A 938 -31.97 -8.91 9.51
CA TYR A 938 -32.78 -7.82 8.94
C TYR A 938 -32.07 -7.31 7.69
N SER A 939 -32.81 -7.02 6.62
CA SER A 939 -32.24 -6.60 5.33
C SER A 939 -32.98 -5.38 4.81
N ARG A 940 -32.23 -4.48 4.15
CA ARG A 940 -32.72 -3.35 3.38
C ARG A 940 -32.01 -3.32 2.02
N GLU A 941 -32.55 -2.57 1.07
CA GLU A 941 -31.90 -2.33 -0.23
C GLU A 941 -30.78 -1.28 -0.13
N THR A 942 -30.65 -0.63 1.04
CA THR A 942 -29.74 0.50 1.29
C THR A 942 -28.64 0.12 2.30
N PRO A 943 -27.36 0.50 2.07
CA PRO A 943 -26.23 0.08 2.91
C PRO A 943 -26.30 0.52 4.38
N PHE A 944 -25.71 -0.30 5.26
CA PHE A 944 -25.43 0.07 6.66
C PHE A 944 -23.94 0.41 6.83
N PHE A 945 -23.62 1.70 6.81
CA PHE A 945 -22.26 2.19 7.05
C PHE A 945 -21.94 2.36 8.54
N SER A 946 -22.92 2.84 9.32
CA SER A 946 -22.74 3.05 10.77
C SER A 946 -22.62 1.70 11.52
N SER A 947 -22.00 1.72 12.70
CA SER A 947 -21.97 0.55 13.58
C SER A 947 -23.26 0.44 14.39
N PRO A 948 -23.84 -0.77 14.55
CA PRO A 948 -24.94 -0.98 15.47
C PRO A 948 -24.53 -0.64 16.91
N ASN A 949 -25.49 -0.16 17.70
CA ASN A 949 -25.36 0.01 19.16
C ASN A 949 -26.71 -0.29 19.82
N GLY A 950 -26.78 -0.49 21.13
CA GLY A 950 -28.04 -0.88 21.76
C GLY A 950 -28.04 -0.92 23.29
N SER A 951 -29.22 -1.13 23.84
CA SER A 951 -29.41 -1.55 25.24
C SER A 951 -30.81 -2.15 25.45
N SER A 952 -31.04 -2.81 26.58
CA SER A 952 -32.32 -3.43 26.99
C SER A 952 -33.08 -4.20 25.87
N GLY A 953 -32.36 -5.01 25.08
CA GLY A 953 -32.98 -5.81 24.02
C GLY A 953 -33.47 -5.00 22.81
N ARG A 954 -32.91 -3.82 22.59
CA ARG A 954 -33.02 -3.04 21.35
C ARG A 954 -31.64 -2.83 20.74
N VAL A 955 -31.57 -2.84 19.42
CA VAL A 955 -30.42 -2.40 18.62
C VAL A 955 -30.86 -1.22 17.75
N VAL A 956 -30.00 -0.22 17.59
CA VAL A 956 -30.20 0.94 16.74
C VAL A 956 -29.04 1.03 15.75
N ILE A 957 -29.34 1.33 14.50
CA ILE A 957 -28.35 1.50 13.43
C ILE A 957 -28.81 2.58 12.45
N GLY A 958 -27.85 3.35 11.92
CA GLY A 958 -28.05 4.28 10.83
C GLY A 958 -27.70 3.68 9.47
N SER A 959 -28.53 3.91 8.46
CA SER A 959 -28.27 3.55 7.06
C SER A 959 -27.90 4.75 6.20
N VAL A 960 -27.33 4.47 5.03
CA VAL A 960 -26.89 5.51 4.08
C VAL A 960 -28.08 6.27 3.47
N ASP A 961 -29.32 5.80 3.60
CA ASP A 961 -30.53 6.51 3.14
C ASP A 961 -31.13 7.48 4.16
N GLY A 962 -30.40 7.85 5.22
CA GLY A 962 -30.87 8.79 6.24
C GLY A 962 -31.86 8.20 7.25
N ASN A 963 -32.07 6.89 7.28
CA ASN A 963 -32.88 6.27 8.33
C ASN A 963 -32.02 5.88 9.54
N ILE A 964 -32.48 6.24 10.74
CA ILE A 964 -32.06 5.67 12.01
C ILE A 964 -33.12 4.61 12.38
N CYS A 965 -32.78 3.34 12.23
CA CYS A 965 -33.69 2.22 12.49
C CYS A 965 -33.44 1.62 13.88
N CYS A 966 -34.49 1.50 14.70
CA CYS A 966 -34.46 0.74 15.95
C CYS A 966 -35.18 -0.59 15.78
N LEU A 967 -34.52 -1.69 16.17
CA LEU A 967 -35.03 -3.04 16.10
C LEU A 967 -35.01 -3.71 17.47
N SER A 968 -35.98 -4.58 17.68
CA SER A 968 -36.02 -5.49 18.82
C SER A 968 -34.94 -6.57 18.74
N ASN A 969 -34.64 -7.21 19.87
CA ASN A 969 -33.81 -8.42 20.00
C ASN A 969 -34.25 -9.62 19.15
N MET A 970 -35.40 -9.53 18.46
CA MET A 970 -35.96 -10.51 17.51
C MET A 970 -35.98 -10.02 16.05
N GLY A 971 -35.27 -8.93 15.73
CA GLY A 971 -35.11 -8.44 14.35
C GLY A 971 -36.32 -7.72 13.76
N LYS A 972 -37.37 -7.47 14.56
CA LYS A 972 -38.50 -6.64 14.15
C LYS A 972 -38.18 -5.17 14.38
N LEU A 973 -38.34 -4.35 13.34
CA LEU A 973 -38.34 -2.89 13.43
C LEU A 973 -39.39 -2.43 14.46
N VAL A 974 -38.98 -1.50 15.34
CA VAL A 974 -39.82 -0.92 16.41
C VAL A 974 -40.18 0.52 16.06
N TRP A 975 -39.18 1.30 15.62
CA TRP A 975 -39.34 2.64 15.08
C TRP A 975 -38.25 2.94 14.05
N GLN A 976 -38.49 3.94 13.20
CA GLN A 976 -37.49 4.54 12.33
C GLN A 976 -37.62 6.06 12.36
N PHE A 977 -36.50 6.77 12.29
CA PHE A 977 -36.46 8.22 12.19
C PHE A 977 -35.69 8.62 10.91
N LEU A 978 -36.21 9.59 10.17
CA LEU A 978 -35.62 10.07 8.91
C LEU A 978 -34.89 11.39 9.14
N THR A 979 -33.57 11.38 9.03
CA THR A 979 -32.72 12.58 9.04
C THR A 979 -32.73 13.25 7.65
N LYS A 980 -32.21 14.48 7.53
CA LYS A 980 -32.12 15.19 6.23
C LYS A 980 -30.88 14.79 5.43
N GLY A 981 -30.00 13.98 6.03
CA GLY A 981 -28.78 13.41 5.47
C GLY A 981 -28.49 11.99 5.97
N PRO A 982 -27.56 11.25 5.35
CA PRO A 982 -27.18 9.90 5.75
C PRO A 982 -26.52 9.82 7.11
N VAL A 983 -26.64 8.63 7.70
CA VAL A 983 -26.22 8.35 9.06
C VAL A 983 -25.01 7.40 9.02
N PHE A 984 -23.81 8.00 8.97
CA PHE A 984 -22.53 7.28 9.04
C PHE A 984 -22.02 7.24 10.49
N SER A 985 -22.33 8.29 11.27
CA SER A 985 -22.20 8.33 12.72
C SER A 985 -22.84 7.08 13.34
N SER A 986 -22.14 6.40 14.24
CA SER A 986 -22.70 5.25 14.95
C SER A 986 -23.56 5.74 16.12
N PRO A 987 -24.82 5.29 16.27
CA PRO A 987 -25.68 5.74 17.36
C PRO A 987 -25.03 5.54 18.74
N CYS A 988 -25.20 6.50 19.63
CA CYS A 988 -24.89 6.37 21.06
C CYS A 988 -26.20 6.29 21.85
N VAL A 989 -26.36 5.24 22.67
CA VAL A 989 -27.47 5.14 23.63
C VAL A 989 -27.00 5.73 24.95
N THR A 990 -27.79 6.63 25.54
CA THR A 990 -27.44 7.24 26.84
C THR A 990 -27.43 6.20 27.98
N PRO A 991 -26.62 6.39 29.05
CA PRO A 991 -26.56 5.45 30.18
C PRO A 991 -27.90 5.19 30.89
N ASP A 992 -28.80 6.17 30.90
CA ASP A 992 -30.18 6.05 31.42
C ASP A 992 -31.15 5.32 30.46
N GLN A 993 -30.68 5.02 29.25
CA GLN A 993 -31.38 4.35 28.15
C GLN A 993 -32.64 5.06 27.66
N GLN A 994 -32.80 6.35 27.99
CA GLN A 994 -33.96 7.14 27.55
C GLN A 994 -33.75 7.75 26.16
N ARG A 995 -32.50 8.02 25.77
CA ARG A 995 -32.17 8.78 24.56
C ARG A 995 -31.19 8.01 23.65
N VAL A 996 -31.29 8.29 22.36
CA VAL A 996 -30.34 7.89 21.33
C VAL A 996 -29.82 9.15 20.64
N LEU A 997 -28.50 9.31 20.63
CA LEU A 997 -27.80 10.42 19.99
C LEU A 997 -27.14 9.92 18.71
N CYS A 998 -27.38 10.59 17.58
CA CYS A 998 -26.81 10.18 16.30
C CYS A 998 -26.52 11.36 15.37
N GLY A 999 -25.33 11.40 14.79
CA GLY A 999 -24.92 12.40 13.80
C GLY A 999 -25.44 12.10 12.39
N SER A 1000 -25.57 13.15 11.58
CA SER A 1000 -26.00 13.08 10.18
C SER A 1000 -25.18 14.00 9.27
N HIS A 1001 -25.16 13.71 7.98
CA HIS A 1001 -24.46 14.52 6.96
C HIS A 1001 -25.22 15.77 6.51
N ASP A 1002 -26.44 15.98 7.01
CA ASP A 1002 -27.10 17.31 7.03
C ASP A 1002 -26.46 18.29 8.04
N GLY A 1003 -25.52 17.79 8.85
CA GLY A 1003 -24.79 18.55 9.85
C GLY A 1003 -25.45 18.63 11.21
N CYS A 1004 -26.58 17.95 11.42
CA CYS A 1004 -27.23 17.84 12.71
C CYS A 1004 -26.68 16.68 13.55
N LEU A 1005 -26.66 16.89 14.87
CA LEU A 1005 -26.78 15.84 15.87
C LEU A 1005 -28.25 15.75 16.31
N TYR A 1006 -28.84 14.57 16.14
CA TYR A 1006 -30.21 14.28 16.55
C TYR A 1006 -30.24 13.58 17.91
N CYS A 1007 -31.10 14.04 18.82
CA CYS A 1007 -31.45 13.35 20.05
C CYS A 1007 -32.87 12.79 19.93
N LEU A 1008 -32.99 11.47 19.87
CA LEU A 1008 -34.26 10.73 19.77
C LEU A 1008 -34.60 10.03 21.08
N ASN A 1009 -35.88 9.86 21.37
CA ASN A 1009 -36.36 9.01 22.44
C ASN A 1009 -36.15 7.53 22.08
N CYS A 1010 -35.50 6.76 22.95
CA CYS A 1010 -35.19 5.35 22.69
C CYS A 1010 -36.44 4.46 22.62
N ALA A 1011 -37.54 4.86 23.27
CA ALA A 1011 -38.77 4.08 23.34
C ALA A 1011 -39.57 4.06 22.02
N ASP A 1012 -39.69 5.21 21.34
CA ASP A 1012 -40.58 5.42 20.19
C ASP A 1012 -39.95 6.13 18.98
N GLY A 1013 -38.71 6.61 19.08
CA GLY A 1013 -38.01 7.32 18.00
C GLY A 1013 -38.41 8.79 17.84
N SER A 1014 -39.22 9.35 18.75
CA SER A 1014 -39.62 10.75 18.72
C SER A 1014 -38.42 11.69 18.89
N LEU A 1015 -38.42 12.80 18.15
CA LEU A 1015 -37.36 13.81 18.24
C LEU A 1015 -37.50 14.60 19.54
N VAL A 1016 -36.45 14.60 20.37
CA VAL A 1016 -36.39 15.38 21.61
C VAL A 1016 -35.73 16.74 21.37
N TRP A 1017 -34.58 16.75 20.69
CA TRP A 1017 -33.92 17.97 20.21
C TRP A 1017 -32.99 17.68 19.02
N THR A 1018 -32.58 18.73 18.31
CA THR A 1018 -31.58 18.67 17.24
C THR A 1018 -30.58 19.82 17.41
N PHE A 1019 -29.28 19.54 17.24
CA PHE A 1019 -28.22 20.54 17.29
C PHE A 1019 -27.55 20.67 15.92
N GLN A 1020 -27.52 21.87 15.34
CA GLN A 1020 -26.88 22.13 14.05
C GLN A 1020 -25.38 22.45 14.26
N THR A 1021 -24.50 21.64 13.68
CA THR A 1021 -23.05 21.90 13.66
C THR A 1021 -22.64 22.73 12.42
N SER A 1022 -21.38 23.16 12.40
CA SER A 1022 -20.73 23.86 11.28
C SER A 1022 -20.53 23.03 10.02
N GLY A 1023 -20.56 21.69 10.13
CA GLY A 1023 -20.12 20.77 9.09
C GLY A 1023 -20.92 19.47 9.10
N LYS A 1024 -20.36 18.42 8.51
CA LYS A 1024 -21.02 17.12 8.39
C LYS A 1024 -20.62 16.25 9.58
N VAL A 1025 -21.53 15.43 10.12
CA VAL A 1025 -21.27 14.66 11.35
C VAL A 1025 -21.02 13.18 11.04
N TYR A 1026 -19.77 12.87 10.70
CA TYR A 1026 -19.27 11.48 10.60
C TYR A 1026 -18.96 10.88 11.98
N SER A 1027 -18.53 11.71 12.94
CA SER A 1027 -18.11 11.27 14.27
C SER A 1027 -19.27 10.63 15.05
N SER A 1028 -18.98 9.65 15.90
CA SER A 1028 -19.99 9.08 16.81
C SER A 1028 -20.04 9.91 18.10
N PRO A 1029 -21.23 10.38 18.55
CA PRO A 1029 -21.35 11.19 19.76
C PRO A 1029 -20.88 10.43 21.00
N CYS A 1030 -20.00 11.05 21.80
CA CYS A 1030 -19.46 10.48 23.03
C CYS A 1030 -20.22 11.04 24.25
N VAL A 1031 -21.05 10.22 24.90
CA VAL A 1031 -21.75 10.63 26.14
C VAL A 1031 -20.85 10.40 27.34
N PHE A 1032 -20.79 11.37 28.25
CA PHE A 1032 -20.01 11.30 29.49
C PHE A 1032 -20.71 12.06 30.64
N ASP A 1033 -20.25 11.84 31.87
CA ASP A 1033 -20.76 12.52 33.07
C ASP A 1033 -20.04 13.87 33.28
N GLY A 1034 -20.81 14.95 33.45
CA GLY A 1034 -20.28 16.28 33.75
C GLY A 1034 -19.66 16.43 35.15
N SER A 1035 -19.84 15.45 36.04
CA SER A 1035 -19.38 15.53 37.44
C SER A 1035 -17.87 15.78 37.56
N ALA A 1036 -17.06 15.22 36.64
CA ALA A 1036 -15.62 15.40 36.61
C ALA A 1036 -15.18 16.87 36.38
N ILE A 1037 -16.03 17.67 35.74
CA ILE A 1037 -15.85 19.13 35.56
C ILE A 1037 -16.77 19.95 36.46
N GLY A 1038 -17.36 19.34 37.51
CA GLY A 1038 -18.18 20.05 38.50
C GLY A 1038 -19.55 20.53 37.99
N ARG A 1039 -20.06 19.99 36.88
CA ARG A 1039 -21.45 20.19 36.41
C ARG A 1039 -22.27 18.95 36.74
N GLN A 1040 -23.54 19.11 37.11
CA GLN A 1040 -24.46 17.96 37.19
C GLN A 1040 -25.14 17.75 35.83
N GLY A 1041 -25.26 16.48 35.41
CA GLY A 1041 -25.91 16.10 34.15
C GLY A 1041 -24.97 15.34 33.21
N LEU A 1042 -25.58 14.67 32.22
CA LEU A 1042 -24.86 14.02 31.14
C LEU A 1042 -24.52 15.03 30.04
N LEU A 1043 -23.31 14.93 29.51
CA LEU A 1043 -22.80 15.77 28.42
C LEU A 1043 -22.48 14.92 27.20
N VAL A 1044 -22.49 15.52 26.01
CA VAL A 1044 -22.10 14.87 24.76
C VAL A 1044 -20.98 15.64 24.07
N GLY A 1045 -19.88 14.92 23.79
CA GLY A 1045 -18.80 15.37 22.93
C GLY A 1045 -19.03 14.95 21.47
N LEU A 1046 -18.87 15.87 20.53
CA LEU A 1046 -19.09 15.66 19.11
C LEU A 1046 -17.99 16.33 18.27
N ALA A 1047 -17.73 15.83 17.07
CA ALA A 1047 -16.86 16.48 16.08
C ALA A 1047 -17.54 16.58 14.69
N SER A 1048 -17.32 17.70 13.98
CA SER A 1048 -17.79 17.93 12.61
C SER A 1048 -16.63 18.06 11.60
N THR A 1049 -16.89 17.83 10.31
CA THR A 1049 -15.86 17.86 9.24
C THR A 1049 -15.08 19.17 9.16
N GLU A 1050 -15.67 20.32 9.50
CA GLU A 1050 -14.99 21.64 9.52
C GLU A 1050 -14.02 21.82 10.71
N GLY A 1051 -13.50 20.72 11.27
CA GLY A 1051 -12.53 20.74 12.36
C GLY A 1051 -13.09 21.11 13.74
N THR A 1052 -14.41 21.29 13.90
CA THR A 1052 -14.98 21.78 15.16
C THR A 1052 -15.37 20.64 16.11
N VAL A 1053 -14.83 20.67 17.33
CA VAL A 1053 -15.27 19.88 18.48
C VAL A 1053 -16.33 20.67 19.25
N TRP A 1054 -17.38 19.99 19.71
CA TRP A 1054 -18.51 20.56 20.45
C TRP A 1054 -18.75 19.78 21.74
N ILE A 1055 -19.06 20.47 22.84
CA ILE A 1055 -19.61 19.90 24.08
C ILE A 1055 -21.02 20.48 24.28
N LEU A 1056 -22.03 19.60 24.33
CA LEU A 1056 -23.43 19.96 24.56
C LEU A 1056 -23.96 19.31 25.83
N ASP A 1057 -25.02 19.87 26.41
CA ASP A 1057 -25.84 19.20 27.41
C ASP A 1057 -26.77 18.16 26.76
N VAL A 1058 -26.86 16.96 27.33
CA VAL A 1058 -27.68 15.86 26.76
C VAL A 1058 -29.18 16.13 26.96
N GLN A 1059 -29.58 16.94 27.94
CA GLN A 1059 -30.99 17.12 28.28
C GLN A 1059 -31.75 17.94 27.20
N ASP A 1060 -31.16 19.03 26.73
CA ASP A 1060 -31.79 20.01 25.81
C ASP A 1060 -30.98 20.32 24.54
N GLY A 1061 -29.73 19.85 24.44
CA GLY A 1061 -28.84 20.13 23.30
C GLY A 1061 -28.14 21.48 23.40
N GLN A 1062 -28.17 22.17 24.56
CA GLN A 1062 -27.52 23.45 24.76
C GLN A 1062 -26.00 23.34 24.54
N LEU A 1063 -25.45 24.23 23.70
CA LEU A 1063 -24.01 24.38 23.51
C LEU A 1063 -23.34 24.93 24.77
N LEU A 1064 -22.38 24.19 25.31
CA LEU A 1064 -21.60 24.59 26.50
C LEU A 1064 -20.21 25.09 26.13
N ALA A 1065 -19.54 24.44 25.16
CA ALA A 1065 -18.24 24.87 24.64
C ALA A 1065 -17.99 24.31 23.23
N SER A 1066 -17.15 24.99 22.45
CA SER A 1066 -16.61 24.46 21.18
C SER A 1066 -15.17 24.90 20.96
N LEU A 1067 -14.45 24.15 20.12
CA LEU A 1067 -13.05 24.42 19.74
C LEU A 1067 -12.82 23.96 18.29
N SER A 1068 -12.27 24.83 17.44
CA SER A 1068 -11.85 24.47 16.10
C SER A 1068 -10.39 24.01 16.08
N LEU A 1069 -10.15 22.86 15.45
CA LEU A 1069 -8.84 22.27 15.16
C LEU A 1069 -8.49 22.48 13.67
N PRO A 1070 -7.21 22.56 13.29
CA PRO A 1070 -6.81 22.99 11.95
C PRO A 1070 -6.83 21.86 10.90
N GLY A 1071 -7.93 21.12 10.80
CA GLY A 1071 -8.12 20.02 9.85
C GLY A 1071 -9.40 19.22 10.10
N GLU A 1072 -9.78 18.34 9.18
CA GLU A 1072 -11.05 17.61 9.28
C GLU A 1072 -11.07 16.57 10.42
N LEU A 1073 -12.21 16.42 11.10
CA LEU A 1073 -12.41 15.45 12.18
C LEU A 1073 -13.38 14.34 11.75
N PHE A 1074 -12.83 13.18 11.38
CA PHE A 1074 -13.58 11.95 11.12
C PHE A 1074 -13.56 10.99 12.33
N SER A 1075 -12.49 11.08 13.16
CA SER A 1075 -12.43 10.44 14.47
C SER A 1075 -13.63 10.81 15.34
N SER A 1076 -14.16 9.82 16.05
CA SER A 1076 -15.03 10.07 17.20
C SER A 1076 -14.19 10.61 18.36
N PRO A 1077 -14.63 11.64 19.10
CA PRO A 1077 -13.97 12.04 20.33
C PRO A 1077 -14.14 10.96 21.40
N VAL A 1078 -13.18 10.87 22.33
CA VAL A 1078 -13.28 10.05 23.54
C VAL A 1078 -12.93 10.92 24.75
N VAL A 1079 -13.78 10.88 25.78
CA VAL A 1079 -13.65 11.71 26.97
C VAL A 1079 -13.31 10.85 28.19
N TRP A 1080 -12.36 11.30 29.00
CA TRP A 1080 -12.06 10.75 30.32
C TRP A 1080 -11.75 11.88 31.30
N GLU A 1081 -12.40 11.86 32.46
CA GLU A 1081 -12.32 12.91 33.49
C GLU A 1081 -12.54 14.32 32.89
N GLN A 1082 -11.49 15.16 32.84
CA GLN A 1082 -11.53 16.53 32.31
C GLN A 1082 -10.90 16.63 30.90
N VAL A 1083 -10.69 15.52 30.19
CA VAL A 1083 -9.89 15.46 28.97
C VAL A 1083 -10.65 14.79 27.82
N LEU A 1084 -10.66 15.44 26.67
CA LEU A 1084 -11.16 14.91 25.39
C LEU A 1084 -9.99 14.65 24.45
N VAL A 1085 -9.94 13.46 23.84
CA VAL A 1085 -8.95 13.10 22.81
C VAL A 1085 -9.65 12.81 21.48
N VAL A 1086 -9.12 13.33 20.37
CA VAL A 1086 -9.69 13.15 19.02
C VAL A 1086 -8.61 13.15 17.94
N GLY A 1087 -8.74 12.27 16.95
CA GLY A 1087 -7.91 12.24 15.74
C GLY A 1087 -8.31 13.28 14.70
N CYS A 1088 -7.36 13.82 13.96
CA CYS A 1088 -7.57 14.78 12.88
C CYS A 1088 -6.89 14.32 11.57
N ARG A 1089 -7.45 14.73 10.43
CA ARG A 1089 -6.89 14.43 9.11
C ARG A 1089 -5.64 15.22 8.74
N ASN A 1090 -5.28 16.25 9.52
CA ASN A 1090 -4.03 16.99 9.39
C ASN A 1090 -2.81 16.28 10.02
N ASP A 1091 -2.88 14.95 10.14
CA ASP A 1091 -1.87 14.03 10.67
C ASP A 1091 -1.75 13.96 12.20
N TYR A 1092 -2.36 14.86 12.96
CA TYR A 1092 -2.29 14.89 14.43
C TYR A 1092 -3.44 14.18 15.15
N VAL A 1093 -3.14 13.65 16.34
CA VAL A 1093 -4.13 13.41 17.41
C VAL A 1093 -4.03 14.54 18.44
N TYR A 1094 -5.18 15.09 18.83
CA TYR A 1094 -5.30 16.25 19.72
C TYR A 1094 -5.90 15.85 21.07
N CYS A 1095 -5.37 16.46 22.14
CA CYS A 1095 -5.85 16.32 23.51
C CYS A 1095 -6.27 17.70 24.04
N VAL A 1096 -7.51 17.80 24.52
CA VAL A 1096 -8.18 19.04 24.88
C VAL A 1096 -8.72 18.93 26.31
N THR A 1097 -8.30 19.82 27.21
CA THR A 1097 -8.83 19.88 28.58
C THR A 1097 -10.10 20.73 28.63
N LEU A 1098 -11.11 20.21 29.30
CA LEU A 1098 -12.36 20.88 29.65
C LEU A 1098 -12.14 21.65 30.97
N THR A 1099 -12.27 22.97 30.92
CA THR A 1099 -12.00 23.87 32.06
C THR A 1099 -13.25 24.68 32.40
N VAL A 1100 -13.59 24.77 33.70
CA VAL A 1100 -14.64 25.70 34.16
C VAL A 1100 -14.02 27.08 34.31
N LYS A 1101 -14.53 28.07 33.58
CA LYS A 1101 -14.15 29.46 33.82
C LYS A 1101 -14.70 29.88 35.19
N LYS A 1102 -13.80 30.32 36.07
CA LYS A 1102 -14.18 31.19 37.18
C LYS A 1102 -14.38 32.58 36.60
N GLU A 1103 -15.54 33.17 36.86
CA GLU A 1103 -15.73 34.61 36.65
C GLU A 1103 -14.93 35.38 37.72
N THR A 1104 -14.55 36.61 37.38
CA THR A 1104 -13.69 37.52 38.16
C THR A 1104 -14.38 38.86 38.34
#